data_AF-A0A0S4JNC8-F1
#
_entry.id   AF-A0A0S4JNC8-F1
#
_cell.length_a   1.000
_cell.length_b   1.000
_cell.length_c   1.000
_cell.angle_alpha   90.00
_cell.angle_beta   90.00
_cell.angle_gamma   90.00
#
_symmetry.space_group_name_H-M   'P 1'
#
loop_
_entity.id
_entity.type
_entity.pdbx_description
1 polymer ?
#
loop_
_entity_poly.entity_id
_entity_poly.type
_entity_poly.pdbx_seq_one_letter_code
_entity_poly.pdbx_strand_id
1 'polypeptide(L)'
;MDGDLNSNQQELGDVSDVTHSTAFLSIDALLEEGKIVEERAAHLKSKFKELHDRVLQIYNHDNFLLKRARQSRKDLELEKAKVDRCGQVARQDDDAIQQLKRELAAAEHELSVAQEKESMLQVEALELDRKKQNLTHEVEDAIAAEEARLKPQIEALNKTIKDIGEEIENTSKEFDILRNKREGLLGNERQLREDAEHTDVVISEAKSEFARVEKEPDRARKQAEIVLKAFLTAQKELGSLDDKVSGQVDMINKLESKKKDTSEEQADAVAALQVKRGEIAEKLKTLGTISASLEGEIETRTAYQQRVQELEGLIKAAAVAFNQERDLLNKTIRDKDKGMKDFKTIDQAKADLESEREVCKKQVEFLGREAQRLSGQRKQYASELEEMKRDVDILINNFLKEEIAEKRCVKDKENIQSSIQHLEDLLAERSLQEQAHKRELSELAMHREQISRECSRNQGRVLLAKNELKVKEVILRELRKRHDEMQTRLTSLMEMFQNVKRERSQKAAQIQSASQRMSEMQEKIKILENELEVLRRESLIKDSELSRKKRESHELRQTCKNLRVDKNKCKKKLDEAANVERDLKNQMRKLNNVITMTEDEMLELKRAYEDAVENRNYTGIQLIDRNDELCILYEKSNIQESIIKNGLLMINKRSEEIRALTVQLTDTQRQIELCQRVLPQVRDMEEDLAKLVQDLEDERWRASVLESDLTDPLNPSRWRKLGKVGTSTNGGSTKKSDGNAADDDGAADKASPSASVAAASVAAAAAGNEGPSEEFVELQSKHQSLEQRVATVNERLMEKELILEEVTELSNKLRRQALNGRDFTLALAKKVNNYQFDIKNKTKKMMATLSELSMVQASSIQLQMEVQQLEDTVSEAHRRTDIGEAPTDNIAQRLEREERSKQRYQTLLQSRREASAVAENLLTTAEQRPNAYIPEGDLNLPKPYGMHAPFKPNMAVQGQVSRYYRKTQQKDLDFGDD
;
A
#
# COMPACT_ATOMS: atom_id res chain seq x y z
N MET A 1 75.01 26.17 17.53
CA MET A 1 76.46 26.44 17.56
C MET A 1 76.65 27.95 17.53
N ASP A 2 76.46 28.61 18.67
CA ASP A 2 76.14 30.05 18.72
C ASP A 2 76.94 30.78 19.83
N GLY A 3 78.22 30.43 20.00
CA GLY A 3 79.09 30.98 21.07
C GLY A 3 79.94 32.19 20.65
N ASP A 4 80.62 32.10 19.51
CA ASP A 4 81.90 32.80 19.31
C ASP A 4 81.79 34.14 18.54
N LEU A 5 80.76 34.95 18.81
CA LEU A 5 80.52 36.20 18.05
C LEU A 5 80.33 37.47 18.89
N ASN A 6 80.27 37.39 20.22
CA ASN A 6 80.20 38.59 21.08
C ASN A 6 81.56 39.23 21.40
N SER A 7 82.68 38.52 21.19
CA SER A 7 84.04 39.04 21.42
C SER A 7 84.42 40.17 20.44
N ASN A 8 84.13 39.99 19.16
CA ASN A 8 84.69 40.82 18.09
C ASN A 8 84.02 42.20 17.94
N GLN A 9 83.07 42.58 18.80
CA GLN A 9 82.53 43.94 18.81
C GLN A 9 83.35 44.90 19.69
N GLN A 10 84.21 44.40 20.59
CA GLN A 10 84.92 45.24 21.55
C GLN A 10 86.28 45.74 21.05
N GLU A 11 86.90 45.05 20.08
CA GLU A 11 88.16 45.46 19.44
C GLU A 11 87.97 46.55 18.36
N LEU A 12 86.75 46.75 17.87
CA LEU A 12 86.45 47.71 16.79
C LEU A 12 86.59 49.19 17.19
N GLY A 13 86.79 49.49 18.48
CA GLY A 13 87.03 50.85 18.98
C GLY A 13 88.41 51.41 18.67
N ASP A 14 89.46 50.57 18.69
CA ASP A 14 90.84 51.01 18.43
C ASP A 14 91.13 51.21 16.94
N VAL A 15 90.39 50.52 16.05
CA VAL A 15 90.68 50.49 14.61
C VAL A 15 90.48 51.87 13.94
N SER A 16 89.83 52.82 14.59
CA SER A 16 89.73 54.21 14.11
C SER A 16 90.98 55.08 14.37
N ASP A 17 91.87 54.73 15.32
CA ASP A 17 93.08 55.54 15.55
C ASP A 17 94.25 55.10 14.68
N VAL A 18 94.32 55.72 13.50
CA VAL A 18 95.35 55.47 12.50
C VAL A 18 96.73 56.04 12.89
N THR A 19 96.85 56.81 13.99
CA THR A 19 98.12 57.49 14.35
C THR A 19 99.24 56.54 14.75
N HIS A 20 98.92 55.34 15.26
CA HIS A 20 99.90 54.30 15.58
C HIS A 20 100.13 53.30 14.42
N SER A 21 99.55 53.55 13.24
CA SER A 21 99.80 52.73 12.06
C SER A 21 101.27 52.81 11.62
N THR A 22 101.83 51.68 11.19
CA THR A 22 103.20 51.61 10.63
C THR A 22 103.41 52.57 9.46
N ALA A 23 102.36 52.88 8.69
CA ALA A 23 102.40 53.88 7.63
C ALA A 23 102.53 55.32 8.17
N PHE A 24 101.84 55.66 9.26
CA PHE A 24 101.97 56.96 9.93
C PHE A 24 103.39 57.12 10.51
N LEU A 25 103.86 56.13 11.26
CA LEU A 25 105.19 56.11 11.85
C LEU A 25 106.31 56.18 10.79
N SER A 26 106.13 55.53 9.64
CA SER A 26 107.08 55.62 8.51
C SER A 26 107.10 57.01 7.86
N ILE A 27 105.95 57.71 7.82
CA ILE A 27 105.88 59.09 7.31
C ILE A 27 106.54 60.06 8.29
N ASP A 28 106.39 59.86 9.60
CA ASP A 28 107.08 60.67 10.61
C ASP A 28 108.59 60.46 10.58
N ALA A 29 109.07 59.22 10.52
CA ALA A 29 110.50 58.94 10.40
C ALA A 29 111.14 59.59 9.16
N LEU A 30 110.44 59.60 8.01
CA LEU A 30 110.93 60.28 6.80
C LEU A 30 110.95 61.82 6.91
N LEU A 31 110.13 62.39 7.80
CA LEU A 31 110.11 63.82 8.11
C LEU A 31 111.23 64.18 9.10
N GLU A 32 111.45 63.36 10.14
CA GLU A 32 112.60 63.48 11.07
C GLU A 32 113.95 63.34 10.33
N GLU A 33 114.03 62.46 9.34
CA GLU A 33 115.19 62.34 8.43
C GLU A 33 115.33 63.52 7.43
N GLY A 34 114.40 64.49 7.43
CA GLY A 34 114.42 65.66 6.56
C GLY A 34 114.19 65.37 5.06
N LYS A 35 113.72 64.16 4.71
CA LYS A 35 113.56 63.69 3.32
C LYS A 35 112.25 64.18 2.66
N ILE A 36 111.29 64.64 3.46
CA ILE A 36 110.01 65.19 2.99
C ILE A 36 109.63 66.46 3.77
N VAL A 37 109.01 67.41 3.07
CA VAL A 37 108.46 68.64 3.65
C VAL A 37 107.18 68.33 4.44
N GLU A 38 106.99 69.01 5.56
CA GLU A 38 105.88 68.84 6.52
C GLU A 38 104.49 68.85 5.87
N GLU A 39 104.22 69.80 4.96
CA GLU A 39 102.98 69.85 4.17
C GLU A 39 102.69 68.55 3.40
N ARG A 40 103.75 67.91 2.87
CA ARG A 40 103.65 66.69 2.06
C ARG A 40 103.47 65.45 2.93
N ALA A 41 104.06 65.42 4.12
CA ALA A 41 103.77 64.41 5.12
C ALA A 41 102.31 64.49 5.60
N ALA A 42 101.82 65.69 5.91
CA ALA A 42 100.42 65.92 6.28
C ALA A 42 99.44 65.47 5.19
N HIS A 43 99.73 65.77 3.91
CA HIS A 43 98.91 65.32 2.79
C HIS A 43 98.88 63.80 2.62
N LEU A 44 100.02 63.11 2.81
CA LEU A 44 100.09 61.64 2.78
C LEU A 44 99.33 61.01 3.96
N LYS A 45 99.43 61.61 5.15
CA LYS A 45 98.67 61.21 6.35
C LYS A 45 97.16 61.37 6.17
N SER A 46 96.70 62.46 5.55
CA SER A 46 95.27 62.64 5.20
C SER A 46 94.79 61.53 4.28
N LYS A 47 95.50 61.30 3.16
CA LYS A 47 95.15 60.26 2.19
C LYS A 47 95.17 58.85 2.76
N PHE A 48 96.06 58.56 3.71
CA PHE A 48 96.06 57.26 4.39
C PHE A 48 94.84 57.07 5.30
N LYS A 49 94.41 58.12 6.02
CA LYS A 49 93.15 58.11 6.79
C LYS A 49 91.94 57.95 5.88
N GLU A 50 91.82 58.77 4.82
CA GLU A 50 90.74 58.69 3.83
C GLU A 50 90.60 57.28 3.22
N LEU A 51 91.73 56.62 2.93
CA LEU A 51 91.75 55.27 2.36
C LEU A 51 91.39 54.19 3.40
N HIS A 52 91.87 54.33 4.64
CA HIS A 52 91.52 53.45 5.76
C HIS A 52 90.03 53.53 6.12
N ASP A 53 89.48 54.73 6.25
CA ASP A 53 88.05 54.97 6.47
C ASP A 53 87.21 54.36 5.34
N ARG A 54 87.68 54.43 4.10
CA ARG A 54 87.01 53.81 2.95
C ARG A 54 87.06 52.28 2.98
N VAL A 55 88.16 51.69 3.44
CA VAL A 55 88.26 50.24 3.68
C VAL A 55 87.32 49.79 4.80
N LEU A 56 87.23 50.55 5.91
CA LEU A 56 86.27 50.28 6.98
C LEU A 56 84.81 50.38 6.52
N GLN A 57 84.48 51.35 5.66
CA GLN A 57 83.15 51.44 5.03
C GLN A 57 82.83 50.21 4.17
N ILE A 58 83.80 49.70 3.40
CA ILE A 58 83.64 48.48 2.59
C ILE A 58 83.45 47.26 3.50
N TYR A 59 84.29 47.08 4.51
CA TYR A 59 84.19 45.95 5.44
C TYR A 59 82.86 45.91 6.23
N ASN A 60 82.34 47.09 6.61
CA ASN A 60 81.02 47.21 7.23
C ASN A 60 79.88 46.92 6.24
N HIS A 61 80.01 47.33 4.97
CA HIS A 61 79.06 46.99 3.92
C HIS A 61 79.03 45.48 3.62
N ASP A 62 80.19 44.84 3.49
CA ASP A 62 80.30 43.40 3.26
C ASP A 62 79.74 42.58 4.42
N ASN A 63 79.99 43.00 5.68
CA ASN A 63 79.36 42.37 6.84
C ASN A 63 77.83 42.53 6.86
N PHE A 64 77.31 43.68 6.43
CA PHE A 64 75.86 43.88 6.29
C PHE A 64 75.28 42.99 5.17
N LEU A 65 75.94 42.91 4.01
CA LEU A 65 75.56 42.02 2.92
C LEU A 65 75.61 40.55 3.35
N LEU A 66 76.62 40.13 4.11
CA LEU A 66 76.75 38.77 4.63
C LEU A 66 75.61 38.42 5.61
N LYS A 67 75.24 39.34 6.50
CA LYS A 67 74.07 39.20 7.40
C LYS A 67 72.78 39.09 6.58
N ARG A 68 72.57 39.94 5.58
CA ARG A 68 71.41 39.89 4.68
C ARG A 68 71.35 38.59 3.88
N ALA A 69 72.48 38.09 3.38
CA ALA A 69 72.55 36.82 2.66
C ALA A 69 72.24 35.61 3.56
N ARG A 70 72.66 35.63 4.83
CA ARG A 70 72.27 34.62 5.84
C ARG A 70 70.76 34.68 6.14
N GLN A 71 70.19 35.88 6.28
CA GLN A 71 68.75 36.09 6.45
C GLN A 71 67.96 35.45 5.30
N SER A 72 68.25 35.84 4.05
CA SER A 72 67.52 35.33 2.88
C SER A 72 67.72 33.83 2.60
N ARG A 73 68.80 33.21 3.09
CA ARG A 73 68.92 31.73 3.09
C ARG A 73 67.95 31.08 4.07
N LYS A 74 67.84 31.61 5.29
CA LYS A 74 66.88 31.13 6.30
C LYS A 74 65.43 31.29 5.82
N ASP A 75 65.13 32.41 5.17
CA ASP A 75 63.81 32.65 4.58
C ASP A 75 63.51 31.65 3.44
N LEU A 76 64.49 31.37 2.56
CA LEU A 76 64.38 30.37 1.49
C LEU A 76 64.18 28.94 2.04
N GLU A 77 64.85 28.58 3.14
CA GLU A 77 64.69 27.29 3.82
C GLU A 77 63.30 27.15 4.45
N LEU A 78 62.76 28.22 5.03
CA LEU A 78 61.40 28.25 5.58
C LEU A 78 60.33 28.12 4.48
N GLU A 79 60.50 28.79 3.34
CA GLU A 79 59.57 28.64 2.20
C GLU A 79 59.66 27.26 1.54
N LYS A 80 60.86 26.68 1.39
CA LYS A 80 61.00 25.27 0.94
C LYS A 80 60.25 24.32 1.88
N ALA A 81 60.44 24.44 3.19
CA ALA A 81 59.72 23.62 4.16
C ALA A 81 58.20 23.85 4.14
N LYS A 82 57.69 25.02 3.71
CA LYS A 82 56.25 25.21 3.46
C LYS A 82 55.81 24.47 2.19
N VAL A 83 56.53 24.61 1.08
CA VAL A 83 56.25 23.91 -0.19
C VAL A 83 56.24 22.39 0.01
N ASP A 84 57.22 21.85 0.74
CA ASP A 84 57.30 20.41 1.04
C ASP A 84 56.09 19.92 1.85
N ARG A 85 55.61 20.70 2.83
CA ARG A 85 54.39 20.38 3.59
C ARG A 85 53.14 20.46 2.72
N CYS A 86 52.99 21.48 1.89
CA CYS A 86 51.88 21.56 0.94
C CYS A 86 51.88 20.38 -0.05
N GLY A 87 53.07 19.94 -0.50
CA GLY A 87 53.23 18.76 -1.34
C GLY A 87 52.94 17.42 -0.63
N GLN A 88 53.07 17.36 0.70
CA GLN A 88 52.65 16.20 1.50
C GLN A 88 51.13 16.17 1.67
N VAL A 89 50.50 17.32 1.98
CA VAL A 89 49.03 17.44 2.07
C VAL A 89 48.37 17.10 0.73
N ALA A 90 48.86 17.65 -0.39
CA ALA A 90 48.32 17.35 -1.71
C ALA A 90 48.36 15.85 -2.08
N ARG A 91 49.37 15.09 -1.60
CA ARG A 91 49.43 13.64 -1.77
C ARG A 91 48.41 12.90 -0.91
N GLN A 92 48.19 13.37 0.33
CA GLN A 92 47.15 12.82 1.21
C GLN A 92 45.75 13.08 0.64
N ASP A 93 45.53 14.26 0.06
CA ASP A 93 44.30 14.60 -0.66
C ASP A 93 44.13 13.71 -1.92
N ASP A 94 45.18 13.53 -2.74
CA ASP A 94 45.15 12.64 -3.92
C ASP A 94 44.86 11.16 -3.53
N ASP A 95 45.45 10.66 -2.44
CA ASP A 95 45.20 9.31 -1.94
C ASP A 95 43.77 9.15 -1.39
N ALA A 96 43.25 10.16 -0.67
CA ALA A 96 41.86 10.18 -0.20
C ALA A 96 40.86 10.27 -1.35
N ILE A 97 41.14 11.11 -2.36
CA ILE A 97 40.35 11.20 -3.60
C ILE A 97 40.36 9.87 -4.36
N GLN A 98 41.48 9.13 -4.35
CA GLN A 98 41.54 7.79 -4.92
C GLN A 98 40.75 6.75 -4.11
N GLN A 99 40.73 6.83 -2.77
CA GLN A 99 39.89 5.97 -1.94
C GLN A 99 38.40 6.22 -2.21
N LEU A 100 37.96 7.48 -2.14
CA LEU A 100 36.58 7.89 -2.43
C LEU A 100 36.13 7.50 -3.85
N LYS A 101 37.02 7.54 -4.85
CA LYS A 101 36.72 7.06 -6.22
C LYS A 101 36.52 5.54 -6.31
N ARG A 102 37.20 4.75 -5.47
CA ARG A 102 37.00 3.28 -5.41
C ARG A 102 35.69 2.95 -4.70
N GLU A 103 35.38 3.67 -3.62
CA GLU A 103 34.11 3.54 -2.88
C GLU A 103 32.90 3.94 -3.74
N LEU A 104 33.01 5.05 -4.50
CA LEU A 104 31.99 5.47 -5.46
C LEU A 104 31.76 4.39 -6.53
N ALA A 105 32.81 3.88 -7.15
CA ALA A 105 32.69 2.84 -8.18
C ALA A 105 32.11 1.52 -7.64
N ALA A 106 32.38 1.18 -6.38
CA ALA A 106 31.75 0.04 -5.71
C ALA A 106 30.24 0.27 -5.49
N ALA A 107 29.86 1.44 -4.99
CA ALA A 107 28.46 1.80 -4.78
C ALA A 107 27.66 1.91 -6.11
N GLU A 108 28.29 2.40 -7.18
CA GLU A 108 27.71 2.42 -8.54
C GLU A 108 27.49 0.99 -9.07
N HIS A 109 28.41 0.06 -8.80
CA HIS A 109 28.24 -1.35 -9.18
C HIS A 109 27.15 -2.05 -8.36
N GLU A 110 27.11 -1.85 -7.04
CA GLU A 110 26.03 -2.36 -6.18
C GLU A 110 24.65 -1.83 -6.60
N LEU A 111 24.57 -0.56 -7.01
CA LEU A 111 23.35 0.05 -7.54
C LEU A 111 22.92 -0.60 -8.88
N SER A 112 23.85 -0.89 -9.80
CA SER A 112 23.55 -1.63 -11.03
C SER A 112 22.97 -3.02 -10.72
N VAL A 113 23.62 -3.76 -9.83
CA VAL A 113 23.19 -5.10 -9.42
C VAL A 113 21.83 -5.06 -8.68
N ALA A 114 21.51 -3.97 -7.98
CA ALA A 114 20.20 -3.75 -7.38
C ALA A 114 19.12 -3.47 -8.44
N GLN A 115 19.41 -2.63 -9.44
CA GLN A 115 18.50 -2.31 -10.56
C GLN A 115 18.23 -3.53 -11.45
N GLU A 116 19.25 -4.34 -11.73
CA GLU A 116 19.10 -5.63 -12.41
C GLU A 116 18.13 -6.55 -11.65
N LYS A 117 18.30 -6.70 -10.32
CA LYS A 117 17.38 -7.49 -9.47
C LYS A 117 15.96 -6.91 -9.44
N GLU A 118 15.81 -5.59 -9.38
CA GLU A 118 14.50 -4.93 -9.42
C GLU A 118 13.78 -5.21 -10.74
N SER A 119 14.48 -5.09 -11.88
CA SER A 119 13.91 -5.41 -13.19
C SER A 119 13.51 -6.89 -13.34
N MET A 120 14.32 -7.82 -12.82
CA MET A 120 13.99 -9.25 -12.81
C MET A 120 12.74 -9.56 -11.97
N LEU A 121 12.64 -8.97 -10.77
CA LEU A 121 11.44 -9.10 -9.91
C LEU A 121 10.21 -8.44 -10.55
N GLN A 122 10.38 -7.36 -11.31
CA GLN A 122 9.29 -6.71 -12.04
C GLN A 122 8.78 -7.57 -13.21
N VAL A 123 9.67 -8.30 -13.90
CA VAL A 123 9.28 -9.31 -14.90
C VAL A 123 8.57 -10.50 -14.25
N GLU A 124 9.07 -11.00 -13.12
CA GLU A 124 8.43 -12.10 -12.37
C GLU A 124 7.03 -11.69 -11.88
N ALA A 125 6.86 -10.48 -11.36
CA ALA A 125 5.56 -9.94 -10.97
C ALA A 125 4.57 -9.87 -12.15
N LEU A 126 5.02 -9.41 -13.32
CA LEU A 126 4.20 -9.38 -14.54
C LEU A 126 3.83 -10.79 -15.05
N GLU A 127 4.72 -11.77 -14.90
CA GLU A 127 4.38 -13.17 -15.17
C GLU A 127 3.35 -13.72 -14.18
N LEU A 128 3.48 -13.40 -12.89
CA LEU A 128 2.54 -13.85 -11.86
C LEU A 128 1.15 -13.21 -12.03
N ASP A 129 1.07 -11.92 -12.40
CA ASP A 129 -0.20 -11.28 -12.73
C ASP A 129 -0.84 -11.84 -14.01
N ARG A 130 -0.05 -12.21 -15.04
CA ARG A 130 -0.56 -12.94 -16.21
C ARG A 130 -1.09 -14.32 -15.84
N LYS A 131 -0.35 -15.10 -15.04
CA LYS A 131 -0.77 -16.42 -14.54
C LYS A 131 -2.07 -16.30 -13.72
N LYS A 132 -2.18 -15.25 -12.90
CA LYS A 132 -3.40 -14.90 -12.14
C LYS A 132 -4.58 -14.52 -13.04
N GLN A 133 -4.36 -13.73 -14.10
CA GLN A 133 -5.39 -13.36 -15.08
C GLN A 133 -5.93 -14.59 -15.82
N ASN A 134 -5.06 -15.47 -16.29
CA ASN A 134 -5.46 -16.74 -16.90
C ASN A 134 -6.30 -17.58 -15.92
N LEU A 135 -5.84 -17.75 -14.67
CA LEU A 135 -6.57 -18.49 -13.64
C LEU A 135 -7.90 -17.83 -13.24
N THR A 136 -8.05 -16.51 -13.33
CA THR A 136 -9.36 -15.86 -13.13
C THR A 136 -10.30 -16.15 -14.29
N HIS A 137 -9.82 -16.11 -15.54
CA HIS A 137 -10.65 -16.42 -16.71
C HIS A 137 -11.04 -17.91 -16.76
N GLU A 138 -10.12 -18.84 -16.43
CA GLU A 138 -10.44 -20.27 -16.27
C GLU A 138 -11.54 -20.52 -15.21
N VAL A 139 -11.56 -19.73 -14.13
CA VAL A 139 -12.60 -19.79 -13.09
C VAL A 139 -13.90 -19.12 -13.54
N GLU A 140 -13.84 -18.00 -14.26
CA GLU A 140 -14.99 -17.31 -14.83
C GLU A 140 -15.71 -18.18 -15.89
N ASP A 141 -14.95 -18.81 -16.79
CA ASP A 141 -15.46 -19.77 -17.79
C ASP A 141 -16.06 -21.01 -17.12
N ALA A 142 -15.42 -21.54 -16.07
CA ALA A 142 -15.97 -22.67 -15.32
C ALA A 142 -17.27 -22.33 -14.58
N ILE A 143 -17.37 -21.12 -14.01
CA ILE A 143 -18.61 -20.62 -13.39
C ILE A 143 -19.69 -20.41 -14.46
N ALA A 144 -19.36 -19.81 -15.60
CA ALA A 144 -20.29 -19.61 -16.71
C ALA A 144 -20.82 -20.94 -17.28
N ALA A 145 -19.97 -21.98 -17.35
CA ALA A 145 -20.37 -23.32 -17.79
C ALA A 145 -21.28 -24.04 -16.78
N GLU A 146 -20.99 -23.95 -15.48
CA GLU A 146 -21.88 -24.49 -14.42
C GLU A 146 -23.22 -23.72 -14.38
N GLU A 147 -23.19 -22.38 -14.48
CA GLU A 147 -24.41 -21.57 -14.60
C GLU A 147 -25.24 -21.95 -15.83
N ALA A 148 -24.61 -22.15 -16.99
CA ALA A 148 -25.29 -22.57 -18.21
C ALA A 148 -25.93 -23.96 -18.08
N ARG A 149 -25.33 -24.87 -17.29
CA ARG A 149 -25.94 -26.18 -16.98
C ARG A 149 -27.08 -26.10 -15.97
N LEU A 150 -26.97 -25.20 -14.99
CA LEU A 150 -27.94 -25.06 -13.88
C LEU A 150 -29.17 -24.24 -14.26
N LYS A 151 -29.04 -23.20 -15.09
CA LYS A 151 -30.17 -22.35 -15.57
C LYS A 151 -31.37 -23.15 -16.10
N PRO A 152 -31.24 -24.10 -17.05
CA PRO A 152 -32.38 -24.90 -17.52
C PRO A 152 -32.96 -25.83 -16.45
N GLN A 153 -32.17 -26.29 -15.47
CA GLN A 153 -32.69 -27.08 -14.34
C GLN A 153 -33.48 -26.21 -13.35
N ILE A 154 -33.02 -24.98 -13.08
CA ILE A 154 -33.72 -24.00 -12.24
C ILE A 154 -35.02 -23.54 -12.93
N GLU A 155 -35.00 -23.30 -14.25
CA GLU A 155 -36.20 -22.97 -15.02
C GLU A 155 -37.22 -24.12 -15.04
N ALA A 156 -36.77 -25.37 -15.14
CA ALA A 156 -37.65 -26.54 -15.04
C ALA A 156 -38.26 -26.68 -13.64
N LEU A 157 -37.45 -26.51 -12.58
CA LEU A 157 -37.94 -26.55 -11.20
C LEU A 157 -38.93 -25.40 -10.92
N ASN A 158 -38.63 -24.18 -11.37
CA ASN A 158 -39.53 -23.03 -11.21
C ASN A 158 -40.86 -23.22 -11.96
N LYS A 159 -40.87 -23.92 -13.10
CA LYS A 159 -42.12 -24.37 -13.74
C LYS A 159 -42.87 -25.34 -12.83
N THR A 160 -42.25 -26.45 -12.40
CA THR A 160 -42.93 -27.41 -11.51
C THR A 160 -43.44 -26.80 -10.21
N ILE A 161 -42.75 -25.81 -9.63
CA ILE A 161 -43.21 -25.06 -8.45
C ILE A 161 -44.44 -24.20 -8.77
N LYS A 162 -44.48 -23.57 -9.95
CA LYS A 162 -45.65 -22.80 -10.41
C LYS A 162 -46.83 -23.71 -10.74
N ASP A 163 -46.59 -24.83 -11.41
CA ASP A 163 -47.60 -25.82 -11.79
C ASP A 163 -48.26 -26.42 -10.53
N ILE A 164 -47.45 -26.86 -9.55
CA ILE A 164 -47.93 -27.31 -8.22
C ILE A 164 -48.62 -26.16 -7.46
N GLY A 165 -48.15 -24.92 -7.60
CA GLY A 165 -48.81 -23.74 -7.03
C GLY A 165 -50.23 -23.53 -7.57
N GLU A 166 -50.43 -23.71 -8.88
CA GLU A 166 -51.74 -23.63 -9.53
C GLU A 166 -52.64 -24.83 -9.15
N GLU A 167 -52.08 -26.03 -8.98
CA GLU A 167 -52.81 -27.19 -8.42
C GLU A 167 -53.28 -26.94 -6.97
N ILE A 168 -52.44 -26.32 -6.13
CA ILE A 168 -52.79 -25.93 -4.76
C ILE A 168 -53.86 -24.83 -4.75
N GLU A 169 -53.75 -23.82 -5.62
CA GLU A 169 -54.74 -22.75 -5.71
C GLU A 169 -56.10 -23.27 -6.21
N ASN A 170 -56.09 -24.23 -7.14
CA ASN A 170 -57.31 -24.85 -7.67
C ASN A 170 -57.95 -25.80 -6.65
N THR A 171 -57.18 -26.65 -5.97
CA THR A 171 -57.72 -27.49 -4.89
C THR A 171 -58.21 -26.66 -3.69
N SER A 172 -57.61 -25.51 -3.39
CA SER A 172 -58.16 -24.56 -2.41
C SER A 172 -59.55 -24.02 -2.83
N LYS A 173 -59.71 -23.62 -4.09
CA LYS A 173 -61.02 -23.17 -4.63
C LYS A 173 -62.06 -24.28 -4.58
N GLU A 174 -61.68 -25.53 -4.86
CA GLU A 174 -62.58 -26.69 -4.72
C GLU A 174 -62.97 -26.93 -3.25
N PHE A 175 -62.02 -26.81 -2.31
CA PHE A 175 -62.29 -26.86 -0.88
C PHE A 175 -63.26 -25.76 -0.43
N ASP A 176 -63.09 -24.53 -0.89
CA ASP A 176 -64.01 -23.42 -0.58
C ASP A 176 -65.41 -23.62 -1.19
N ILE A 177 -65.49 -24.17 -2.41
CA ILE A 177 -66.78 -24.55 -3.03
C ILE A 177 -67.47 -25.67 -2.22
N LEU A 178 -66.72 -26.68 -1.78
CA LEU A 178 -67.25 -27.77 -0.93
C LEU A 178 -67.64 -27.28 0.46
N ARG A 179 -66.88 -26.34 1.03
CA ARG A 179 -67.18 -25.67 2.29
C ARG A 179 -68.47 -24.87 2.21
N ASN A 180 -68.61 -24.02 1.19
CA ASN A 180 -69.81 -23.22 0.96
C ASN A 180 -71.04 -24.11 0.70
N LYS A 181 -70.88 -25.24 0.00
CA LYS A 181 -71.93 -26.26 -0.14
C LYS A 181 -72.30 -26.90 1.21
N ARG A 182 -71.31 -27.23 2.07
CA ARG A 182 -71.57 -27.79 3.41
C ARG A 182 -72.26 -26.78 4.33
N GLU A 183 -71.84 -25.52 4.31
CA GLU A 183 -72.44 -24.45 5.12
C GLU A 183 -73.86 -24.11 4.64
N GLY A 184 -74.11 -24.14 3.32
CA GLY A 184 -75.46 -24.07 2.75
C GLY A 184 -76.34 -25.28 3.11
N LEU A 185 -75.81 -26.51 3.06
CA LEU A 185 -76.54 -27.71 3.48
C LEU A 185 -76.88 -27.69 4.97
N LEU A 186 -75.98 -27.23 5.84
CA LEU A 186 -76.25 -27.01 7.27
C LEU A 186 -77.27 -25.89 7.51
N GLY A 187 -77.30 -24.86 6.66
CA GLY A 187 -78.36 -23.85 6.65
C GLY A 187 -79.72 -24.47 6.32
N ASN A 188 -79.79 -25.27 5.26
CA ASN A 188 -80.99 -26.00 4.87
C ASN A 188 -81.41 -27.03 5.94
N GLU A 189 -80.47 -27.67 6.63
CA GLU A 189 -80.75 -28.63 7.72
C GLU A 189 -81.23 -27.96 9.01
N ARG A 190 -80.97 -26.64 9.19
CA ARG A 190 -81.60 -25.82 10.23
C ARG A 190 -82.99 -25.36 9.80
N GLN A 191 -83.13 -24.83 8.59
CA GLN A 191 -84.43 -24.43 8.05
C GLN A 191 -85.41 -25.61 8.03
N LEU A 192 -84.98 -26.81 7.63
CA LEU A 192 -85.81 -28.02 7.68
C LEU A 192 -86.08 -28.55 9.10
N ARG A 193 -85.34 -28.11 10.14
CA ARG A 193 -85.71 -28.35 11.55
C ARG A 193 -86.69 -27.30 12.07
N GLU A 194 -86.46 -26.03 11.75
CA GLU A 194 -87.37 -24.91 12.08
C GLU A 194 -88.74 -25.12 11.40
N ASP A 195 -88.74 -25.54 10.13
CA ASP A 195 -89.92 -25.97 9.39
C ASP A 195 -90.53 -27.26 9.98
N ALA A 196 -89.73 -28.23 10.46
CA ALA A 196 -90.26 -29.44 11.10
C ALA A 196 -90.98 -29.11 12.42
N GLU A 197 -90.36 -28.31 13.28
CA GLU A 197 -90.95 -27.81 14.53
C GLU A 197 -92.20 -26.97 14.25
N HIS A 198 -92.19 -26.12 13.22
CA HIS A 198 -93.37 -25.41 12.74
C HIS A 198 -94.45 -26.36 12.19
N THR A 199 -94.08 -27.45 11.51
CA THR A 199 -95.07 -28.46 11.07
C THR A 199 -95.62 -29.26 12.22
N ASP A 200 -94.89 -29.54 13.30
CA ASP A 200 -95.44 -30.21 14.49
C ASP A 200 -96.46 -29.29 15.21
N VAL A 201 -96.18 -27.99 15.30
CA VAL A 201 -97.17 -26.98 15.76
C VAL A 201 -98.40 -26.98 14.85
N VAL A 202 -98.23 -26.85 13.54
CA VAL A 202 -99.35 -26.85 12.57
C VAL A 202 -100.08 -28.19 12.51
N ILE A 203 -99.42 -29.32 12.80
CA ILE A 203 -100.05 -30.64 12.93
C ILE A 203 -100.89 -30.71 14.22
N SER A 204 -100.51 -30.00 15.29
CA SER A 204 -101.35 -29.88 16.49
C SER A 204 -102.62 -29.06 16.22
N GLU A 205 -102.51 -27.96 15.47
CA GLU A 205 -103.64 -27.11 15.08
C GLU A 205 -104.53 -27.79 14.03
N ALA A 206 -103.93 -28.40 13.00
CA ALA A 206 -104.66 -29.15 11.97
C ALA A 206 -105.42 -30.35 12.55
N LYS A 207 -104.91 -31.01 13.61
CA LYS A 207 -105.67 -32.06 14.33
C LYS A 207 -106.94 -31.53 14.99
N SER A 208 -107.04 -30.23 15.28
CA SER A 208 -108.27 -29.58 15.75
C SER A 208 -109.27 -29.35 14.61
N GLU A 209 -108.79 -28.91 13.43
CA GLU A 209 -109.67 -28.56 12.30
C GLU A 209 -110.08 -29.77 11.43
N PHE A 210 -109.24 -30.81 11.32
CA PHE A 210 -109.50 -32.00 10.49
C PHE A 210 -110.73 -32.79 10.96
N ALA A 211 -111.13 -32.65 12.22
CA ALA A 211 -112.31 -33.29 12.80
C ALA A 211 -113.67 -32.80 12.22
N ARG A 212 -113.68 -31.81 11.33
CA ARG A 212 -114.91 -31.07 10.96
C ARG A 212 -115.38 -31.18 9.50
N VAL A 213 -114.54 -31.59 8.54
CA VAL A 213 -114.92 -31.60 7.10
C VAL A 213 -114.41 -32.83 6.31
N GLU A 214 -114.81 -34.04 6.72
CA GLU A 214 -114.81 -35.18 5.81
C GLU A 214 -116.06 -35.19 4.93
N LYS A 215 -115.93 -34.69 3.68
CA LYS A 215 -116.69 -35.12 2.48
C LYS A 215 -116.14 -34.44 1.21
N GLU A 216 -115.92 -35.24 0.17
CA GLU A 216 -115.41 -34.84 -1.15
C GLU A 216 -116.54 -34.26 -2.05
N PRO A 217 -116.31 -33.93 -3.34
CA PRO A 217 -115.06 -33.59 -4.07
C PRO A 217 -115.20 -32.25 -4.86
N ASP A 218 -114.18 -31.80 -5.64
CA ASP A 218 -114.29 -31.81 -7.12
C ASP A 218 -113.07 -31.30 -7.91
N ARG A 219 -112.65 -32.14 -8.86
CA ARG A 219 -111.40 -32.16 -9.66
C ARG A 219 -111.17 -31.00 -10.65
N ALA A 220 -111.94 -29.92 -10.64
CA ALA A 220 -112.09 -29.04 -11.81
C ALA A 220 -111.10 -27.85 -11.97
N ARG A 221 -110.13 -27.61 -11.07
CA ARG A 221 -109.28 -26.39 -11.11
C ARG A 221 -107.76 -26.58 -11.22
N LYS A 222 -107.20 -27.79 -11.07
CA LYS A 222 -105.74 -27.99 -11.01
C LYS A 222 -104.98 -27.87 -12.35
N GLN A 223 -105.67 -27.78 -13.48
CA GLN A 223 -105.02 -27.74 -14.81
C GLN A 223 -104.69 -26.33 -15.33
N ALA A 224 -105.12 -25.25 -14.66
CA ALA A 224 -104.94 -23.88 -15.15
C ALA A 224 -103.69 -23.16 -14.59
N GLU A 225 -103.36 -23.34 -13.30
CA GLU A 225 -102.27 -22.57 -12.67
C GLU A 225 -100.86 -23.03 -13.07
N ILE A 226 -100.69 -24.31 -13.44
CA ILE A 226 -99.36 -24.89 -13.70
C ILE A 226 -98.66 -24.17 -14.85
N VAL A 227 -99.42 -23.85 -15.91
CA VAL A 227 -98.90 -23.15 -17.10
C VAL A 227 -98.53 -21.69 -16.79
N LEU A 228 -99.32 -21.00 -15.96
CA LEU A 228 -99.04 -19.61 -15.60
C LEU A 228 -97.79 -19.48 -14.70
N LYS A 229 -97.60 -20.44 -13.79
CA LYS A 229 -96.41 -20.49 -12.92
C LYS A 229 -95.14 -20.79 -13.73
N ALA A 230 -95.20 -21.71 -14.71
CA ALA A 230 -94.07 -22.01 -15.60
C ALA A 230 -93.64 -20.82 -16.48
N PHE A 231 -94.58 -19.98 -16.92
CA PHE A 231 -94.26 -18.77 -17.68
C PHE A 231 -93.53 -17.72 -16.80
N LEU A 232 -93.97 -17.55 -15.55
CA LEU A 232 -93.36 -16.61 -14.60
C LEU A 232 -91.98 -17.06 -14.08
N THR A 233 -91.69 -18.37 -14.03
CA THR A 233 -90.33 -18.86 -13.76
C THR A 233 -89.40 -18.60 -14.94
N ALA A 234 -89.83 -18.91 -16.17
CA ALA A 234 -89.05 -18.63 -17.38
C ALA A 234 -88.72 -17.12 -17.54
N GLN A 235 -89.66 -16.24 -17.19
CA GLN A 235 -89.44 -14.79 -17.21
C GLN A 235 -88.38 -14.33 -16.17
N LYS A 236 -88.33 -14.96 -15.00
CA LYS A 236 -87.28 -14.70 -13.99
C LYS A 236 -85.94 -15.30 -14.38
N GLU A 237 -85.93 -16.47 -15.01
CA GLU A 237 -84.71 -17.11 -15.53
C GLU A 237 -84.08 -16.25 -16.63
N LEU A 238 -84.89 -15.65 -17.52
CA LEU A 238 -84.43 -14.71 -18.53
C LEU A 238 -83.77 -13.46 -17.90
N GLY A 239 -84.42 -12.83 -16.91
CA GLY A 239 -83.83 -11.71 -16.16
C GLY A 239 -82.52 -12.11 -15.46
N SER A 240 -82.46 -13.32 -14.89
CA SER A 240 -81.23 -13.86 -14.31
C SER A 240 -80.14 -14.14 -15.35
N LEU A 241 -80.47 -14.23 -16.63
CA LEU A 241 -79.50 -14.31 -17.73
C LEU A 241 -79.05 -12.91 -18.15
N ASP A 242 -79.95 -11.94 -18.26
CA ASP A 242 -79.60 -10.54 -18.53
C ASP A 242 -78.71 -9.95 -17.41
N ASP A 243 -78.96 -10.28 -16.14
CA ASP A 243 -78.07 -9.91 -15.02
C ASP A 243 -76.67 -10.53 -15.15
N LYS A 244 -76.58 -11.77 -15.68
CA LYS A 244 -75.28 -12.45 -15.93
C LYS A 244 -74.59 -11.89 -17.17
N VAL A 245 -75.32 -11.52 -18.21
CA VAL A 245 -74.79 -10.85 -19.41
C VAL A 245 -74.30 -9.45 -19.04
N SER A 246 -75.06 -8.69 -18.24
CA SER A 246 -74.65 -7.43 -17.64
C SER A 246 -73.35 -7.60 -16.84
N GLY A 247 -73.30 -8.56 -15.91
CA GLY A 247 -72.10 -8.88 -15.14
C GLY A 247 -70.90 -9.31 -15.99
N GLN A 248 -71.12 -10.00 -17.11
CA GLN A 248 -70.05 -10.35 -18.06
C GLN A 248 -69.62 -9.16 -18.91
N VAL A 249 -70.51 -8.27 -19.34
CA VAL A 249 -70.17 -7.00 -20.00
C VAL A 249 -69.35 -6.12 -19.05
N ASP A 250 -69.73 -6.04 -17.77
CA ASP A 250 -68.97 -5.32 -16.74
C ASP A 250 -67.60 -5.94 -16.48
N MET A 251 -67.48 -7.27 -16.57
CA MET A 251 -66.19 -7.98 -16.47
C MET A 251 -65.34 -7.76 -17.72
N ILE A 252 -65.93 -7.75 -18.91
CA ILE A 252 -65.26 -7.41 -20.17
C ILE A 252 -64.75 -5.97 -20.12
N ASN A 253 -65.57 -5.00 -19.72
CA ASN A 253 -65.16 -3.60 -19.53
C ASN A 253 -63.97 -3.46 -18.55
N LYS A 254 -63.96 -4.24 -17.45
CA LYS A 254 -62.85 -4.28 -16.46
C LYS A 254 -61.61 -5.03 -16.96
N LEU A 255 -61.75 -5.90 -17.96
CA LEU A 255 -60.63 -6.56 -18.65
C LEU A 255 -60.08 -5.69 -19.78
N GLU A 256 -60.94 -4.94 -20.49
CA GLU A 256 -60.54 -3.96 -21.50
C GLU A 256 -59.86 -2.74 -20.88
N SER A 257 -60.31 -2.26 -19.71
CA SER A 257 -59.57 -1.21 -18.98
C SER A 257 -58.17 -1.72 -18.60
N LYS A 258 -58.06 -2.88 -17.94
CA LYS A 258 -56.76 -3.49 -17.59
C LYS A 258 -55.88 -3.77 -18.81
N LYS A 259 -56.46 -4.14 -19.95
CA LYS A 259 -55.73 -4.30 -21.22
C LYS A 259 -55.23 -2.98 -21.79
N LYS A 260 -55.97 -1.88 -21.60
CA LYS A 260 -55.54 -0.53 -21.94
C LYS A 260 -54.42 -0.06 -20.99
N ASP A 261 -54.62 -0.21 -19.68
CA ASP A 261 -53.66 0.15 -18.63
C ASP A 261 -52.32 -0.56 -18.87
N THR A 262 -52.33 -1.90 -19.02
CA THR A 262 -51.13 -2.70 -19.32
C THR A 262 -50.55 -2.45 -20.72
N SER A 263 -51.33 -1.94 -21.68
CA SER A 263 -50.81 -1.50 -22.99
C SER A 263 -50.14 -0.12 -22.92
N GLU A 264 -50.56 0.74 -22.00
CA GLU A 264 -49.94 2.04 -21.72
C GLU A 264 -48.64 1.83 -20.92
N GLU A 265 -48.64 0.95 -19.91
CA GLU A 265 -47.41 0.49 -19.22
C GLU A 265 -46.39 -0.13 -20.20
N GLN A 266 -46.84 -0.93 -21.17
CA GLN A 266 -45.96 -1.49 -22.20
C GLN A 266 -45.41 -0.42 -23.17
N ALA A 267 -46.21 0.61 -23.50
CA ALA A 267 -45.75 1.72 -24.33
C ALA A 267 -44.68 2.54 -23.60
N ASP A 268 -44.89 2.87 -22.32
CA ASP A 268 -43.93 3.58 -21.49
C ASP A 268 -42.64 2.77 -21.25
N ALA A 269 -42.76 1.45 -21.03
CA ALA A 269 -41.59 0.57 -20.94
C ALA A 269 -40.78 0.52 -22.25
N VAL A 270 -41.44 0.52 -23.41
CA VAL A 270 -40.78 0.59 -24.73
C VAL A 270 -40.12 1.96 -24.95
N ALA A 271 -40.77 3.06 -24.55
CA ALA A 271 -40.20 4.41 -24.61
C ALA A 271 -38.95 4.53 -23.70
N ALA A 272 -39.03 4.03 -22.46
CA ALA A 272 -37.89 3.98 -21.54
C ALA A 272 -36.73 3.14 -22.11
N LEU A 273 -37.02 2.00 -22.75
CA LEU A 273 -36.01 1.18 -23.45
C LEU A 273 -35.40 1.90 -24.66
N GLN A 274 -36.16 2.73 -25.38
CA GLN A 274 -35.59 3.57 -26.45
C GLN A 274 -34.66 4.66 -25.89
N VAL A 275 -35.03 5.33 -24.80
CA VAL A 275 -34.14 6.30 -24.11
C VAL A 275 -32.86 5.61 -23.63
N LYS A 276 -32.94 4.44 -23.00
CA LYS A 276 -31.75 3.68 -22.58
C LYS A 276 -30.90 3.16 -23.75
N ARG A 277 -31.50 2.84 -24.91
CA ARG A 277 -30.73 2.56 -26.13
C ARG A 277 -30.02 3.81 -26.67
N GLY A 278 -30.62 5.00 -26.54
CA GLY A 278 -29.96 6.28 -26.81
C GLY A 278 -28.74 6.51 -25.91
N GLU A 279 -28.90 6.41 -24.59
CA GLU A 279 -27.81 6.53 -23.62
C GLU A 279 -26.66 5.53 -23.89
N ILE A 280 -26.99 4.30 -24.32
CA ILE A 280 -25.99 3.28 -24.69
C ILE A 280 -25.27 3.67 -26.00
N ALA A 281 -25.99 4.17 -27.01
CA ALA A 281 -25.39 4.63 -28.25
C ALA A 281 -24.44 5.82 -28.05
N GLU A 282 -24.81 6.77 -27.19
CA GLU A 282 -23.92 7.87 -26.79
C GLU A 282 -22.70 7.37 -26.02
N LYS A 283 -22.87 6.44 -25.07
CA LYS A 283 -21.74 5.82 -24.34
C LYS A 283 -20.79 5.07 -25.28
N LEU A 284 -21.32 4.32 -26.25
CA LEU A 284 -20.51 3.67 -27.29
C LEU A 284 -19.76 4.69 -28.15
N LYS A 285 -20.38 5.83 -28.48
CA LYS A 285 -19.71 6.93 -29.19
C LYS A 285 -18.59 7.56 -28.36
N THR A 286 -18.80 7.78 -27.06
CA THR A 286 -17.75 8.30 -26.16
C THR A 286 -16.61 7.29 -25.96
N LEU A 287 -16.93 5.99 -25.85
CA LEU A 287 -15.91 4.93 -25.82
C LEU A 287 -15.10 4.92 -27.13
N GLY A 288 -15.75 5.06 -28.29
CA GLY A 288 -15.06 5.20 -29.57
C GLY A 288 -14.09 6.39 -29.62
N THR A 289 -14.48 7.56 -29.11
CA THR A 289 -13.56 8.72 -29.01
C THR A 289 -12.42 8.50 -28.02
N ILE A 290 -12.67 7.78 -26.91
CA ILE A 290 -11.63 7.44 -25.93
C ILE A 290 -10.64 6.43 -26.51
N SER A 291 -11.11 5.39 -27.20
CA SER A 291 -10.26 4.43 -27.92
C SER A 291 -9.39 5.13 -28.96
N ALA A 292 -9.95 6.03 -29.78
CA ALA A 292 -9.18 6.79 -30.76
C ALA A 292 -8.11 7.70 -30.09
N SER A 293 -8.40 8.28 -28.93
CA SER A 293 -7.37 9.03 -28.17
C SER A 293 -6.28 8.13 -27.58
N LEU A 294 -6.64 6.93 -27.11
CA LEU A 294 -5.67 5.93 -26.60
C LEU A 294 -4.79 5.39 -27.73
N GLU A 295 -5.34 5.16 -28.91
CA GLU A 295 -4.57 4.79 -30.11
C GLU A 295 -3.56 5.90 -30.48
N GLY A 296 -3.96 7.17 -30.47
CA GLY A 296 -3.05 8.30 -30.66
C GLY A 296 -1.99 8.46 -29.55
N GLU A 297 -2.33 8.15 -28.29
CA GLU A 297 -1.34 8.07 -27.21
C GLU A 297 -0.34 6.91 -27.40
N ILE A 298 -0.78 5.77 -27.94
CA ILE A 298 0.09 4.63 -28.28
C ILE A 298 1.01 4.97 -29.46
N GLU A 299 0.50 5.59 -30.53
CA GLU A 299 1.30 6.04 -31.68
C GLU A 299 2.35 7.08 -31.27
N THR A 300 1.97 8.10 -30.50
CA THR A 300 2.95 9.09 -30.01
C THR A 300 3.98 8.45 -29.06
N ARG A 301 3.58 7.50 -28.20
CA ARG A 301 4.49 6.79 -27.29
C ARG A 301 5.46 5.86 -28.02
N THR A 302 5.05 5.20 -29.10
CA THR A 302 5.95 4.41 -29.94
C THR A 302 6.91 5.30 -30.75
N ALA A 303 6.46 6.45 -31.24
CA ALA A 303 7.34 7.46 -31.85
C ALA A 303 8.39 8.00 -30.85
N TYR A 304 8.00 8.25 -29.59
CA TYR A 304 8.96 8.59 -28.53
C TYR A 304 9.97 7.46 -28.26
N GLN A 305 9.56 6.19 -28.26
CA GLN A 305 10.48 5.05 -28.10
C GLN A 305 11.48 4.95 -29.25
N GLN A 306 11.04 5.11 -30.51
CA GLN A 306 11.93 5.18 -31.67
C GLN A 306 12.94 6.33 -31.53
N ARG A 307 12.47 7.52 -31.11
CA ARG A 307 13.34 8.69 -30.92
C ARG A 307 14.37 8.48 -29.79
N VAL A 308 14.05 7.72 -28.74
CA VAL A 308 15.01 7.32 -27.70
C VAL A 308 16.06 6.37 -28.27
N GLN A 309 15.66 5.39 -29.09
CA GLN A 309 16.61 4.45 -29.74
C GLN A 309 17.56 5.17 -30.71
N GLU A 310 17.09 6.17 -31.46
CA GLU A 310 17.94 7.05 -32.28
C GLU A 310 18.98 7.80 -31.43
N LEU A 311 18.55 8.39 -30.32
CA LEU A 311 19.42 9.13 -29.40
C LEU A 311 20.45 8.21 -28.73
N GLU A 312 20.06 7.01 -28.31
CA GLU A 312 21.00 5.99 -27.84
C GLU A 312 22.03 5.60 -28.90
N GLY A 313 21.61 5.45 -30.17
CA GLY A 313 22.50 5.17 -31.29
C GLY A 313 23.53 6.29 -31.48
N LEU A 314 23.09 7.55 -31.42
CA LEU A 314 23.97 8.73 -31.50
C LEU A 314 24.92 8.83 -30.30
N ILE A 315 24.46 8.52 -29.08
CA ILE A 315 25.31 8.49 -27.88
C ILE A 315 26.37 7.39 -27.99
N LYS A 316 26.01 6.19 -28.46
CA LYS A 316 26.94 5.07 -28.70
C LYS A 316 27.96 5.44 -29.78
N ALA A 317 27.55 6.08 -30.87
CA ALA A 317 28.46 6.58 -31.91
C ALA A 317 29.42 7.67 -31.40
N ALA A 318 28.92 8.64 -30.61
CA ALA A 318 29.74 9.68 -29.99
C ALA A 318 30.75 9.10 -28.99
N ALA A 319 30.38 8.08 -28.21
CA ALA A 319 31.30 7.39 -27.31
C ALA A 319 32.41 6.62 -28.06
N VAL A 320 32.10 6.02 -29.21
CA VAL A 320 33.12 5.39 -30.08
C VAL A 320 34.07 6.45 -30.67
N ALA A 321 33.54 7.57 -31.17
CA ALA A 321 34.36 8.68 -31.67
C ALA A 321 35.26 9.28 -30.58
N PHE A 322 34.73 9.51 -29.38
CA PHE A 322 35.51 9.99 -28.23
C PHE A 322 36.64 9.04 -27.83
N ASN A 323 36.42 7.72 -27.88
CA ASN A 323 37.48 6.74 -27.63
C ASN A 323 38.57 6.77 -28.72
N GLN A 324 38.19 6.97 -30.00
CA GLN A 324 39.15 7.13 -31.10
C GLN A 324 39.99 8.41 -30.95
N GLU A 325 39.36 9.56 -30.66
CA GLU A 325 40.02 10.82 -30.30
C GLU A 325 41.00 10.64 -29.13
N ARG A 326 40.55 9.99 -28.05
CA ARG A 326 41.36 9.72 -26.85
C ARG A 326 42.56 8.81 -27.16
N ASP A 327 42.41 7.83 -28.04
CA ASP A 327 43.49 6.92 -28.40
C ASP A 327 44.48 7.55 -29.40
N LEU A 328 44.03 8.48 -30.24
CA LEU A 328 44.90 9.39 -31.00
C LEU A 328 45.66 10.35 -30.08
N LEU A 329 45.02 10.89 -29.04
CA LEU A 329 45.68 11.71 -28.01
C LEU A 329 46.73 10.89 -27.23
N ASN A 330 46.40 9.66 -26.83
CA ASN A 330 47.35 8.73 -26.21
C ASN A 330 48.55 8.42 -27.13
N LYS A 331 48.34 8.38 -28.45
CA LYS A 331 49.42 8.21 -29.43
C LYS A 331 50.29 9.46 -29.53
N THR A 332 49.71 10.66 -29.67
CA THR A 332 50.50 11.91 -29.75
C THR A 332 51.25 12.22 -28.45
N ILE A 333 50.74 11.82 -27.28
CA ILE A 333 51.48 11.86 -26.01
C ILE A 333 52.70 10.94 -26.06
N ARG A 334 52.58 9.70 -26.55
CA ARG A 334 53.72 8.77 -26.70
C ARG A 334 54.76 9.29 -27.70
N ASP A 335 54.31 9.87 -28.81
CA ASP A 335 55.20 10.45 -29.83
C ASP A 335 55.92 11.70 -29.30
N LYS A 336 55.24 12.55 -28.52
CA LYS A 336 55.84 13.65 -27.75
C LYS A 336 56.87 13.16 -26.74
N ASP A 337 56.53 12.16 -25.93
CA ASP A 337 57.42 11.63 -24.88
C ASP A 337 58.63 10.90 -25.47
N LYS A 338 58.50 10.33 -26.67
CA LYS A 338 59.62 9.85 -27.48
C LYS A 338 60.49 11.03 -27.96
N GLY A 339 59.89 12.04 -28.60
CA GLY A 339 60.59 13.25 -29.02
C GLY A 339 61.30 14.00 -27.88
N MET A 340 60.75 13.96 -26.66
CA MET A 340 61.37 14.48 -25.44
C MET A 340 62.57 13.66 -24.94
N LYS A 341 62.62 12.35 -25.23
CA LYS A 341 63.80 11.50 -24.96
C LYS A 341 64.86 11.75 -26.03
N ASP A 342 64.45 11.74 -27.29
CA ASP A 342 65.33 11.99 -28.44
C ASP A 342 65.99 13.38 -28.31
N PHE A 343 65.20 14.42 -27.97
CA PHE A 343 65.71 15.77 -27.65
C PHE A 343 66.73 15.75 -26.51
N LYS A 344 66.46 15.06 -25.39
CA LYS A 344 67.41 14.96 -24.28
C LYS A 344 68.73 14.29 -24.70
N THR A 345 68.69 13.25 -25.53
CA THR A 345 69.92 12.63 -26.05
C THR A 345 70.68 13.54 -27.01
N ILE A 346 69.98 14.39 -27.78
CA ILE A 346 70.60 15.39 -28.65
C ILE A 346 71.22 16.53 -27.83
N ASP A 347 70.56 17.03 -26.78
CA ASP A 347 71.09 18.09 -25.91
C ASP A 347 72.28 17.60 -25.08
N GLN A 348 72.29 16.31 -24.68
CA GLN A 348 73.46 15.64 -24.08
C GLN A 348 74.62 15.55 -25.09
N ALA A 349 74.41 14.96 -26.26
CA ALA A 349 75.44 14.86 -27.31
C ALA A 349 75.96 16.24 -27.75
N LYS A 350 75.12 17.28 -27.73
CA LYS A 350 75.52 18.66 -27.97
C LYS A 350 76.41 19.19 -26.84
N ALA A 351 76.08 18.97 -25.58
CA ALA A 351 76.91 19.36 -24.44
C ALA A 351 78.29 18.65 -24.48
N ASP A 352 78.30 17.37 -24.84
CA ASP A 352 79.53 16.60 -25.05
C ASP A 352 80.38 17.22 -26.17
N LEU A 353 79.80 17.47 -27.35
CA LEU A 353 80.46 18.14 -28.49
C LEU A 353 80.92 19.58 -28.17
N GLU A 354 80.18 20.33 -27.34
CA GLU A 354 80.61 21.65 -26.86
C GLU A 354 81.82 21.52 -25.91
N SER A 355 81.91 20.47 -25.10
CA SER A 355 83.07 20.18 -24.26
C SER A 355 84.30 19.76 -25.09
N GLU A 356 84.12 18.89 -26.10
CA GLU A 356 85.18 18.51 -27.04
C GLU A 356 85.69 19.72 -27.81
N ARG A 357 84.79 20.60 -28.26
CA ARG A 357 85.14 21.86 -28.93
C ARG A 357 85.99 22.78 -28.05
N GLU A 358 85.72 22.86 -26.75
CA GLU A 358 86.56 23.63 -25.82
C GLU A 358 87.93 22.97 -25.55
N VAL A 359 88.03 21.64 -25.57
CA VAL A 359 89.33 20.94 -25.53
C VAL A 359 90.13 21.22 -26.81
N CYS A 360 89.49 21.08 -27.98
CA CYS A 360 90.11 21.35 -29.27
C CYS A 360 90.55 22.83 -29.42
N LYS A 361 89.77 23.81 -28.93
CA LYS A 361 90.20 25.22 -28.84
C LYS A 361 91.49 25.37 -28.04
N LYS A 362 91.56 24.77 -26.85
CA LYS A 362 92.74 24.85 -25.97
C LYS A 362 93.97 24.20 -26.62
N GLN A 363 93.79 23.12 -27.38
CA GLN A 363 94.85 22.51 -28.18
C GLN A 363 95.29 23.40 -29.36
N VAL A 364 94.36 24.05 -30.06
CA VAL A 364 94.67 25.01 -31.14
C VAL A 364 95.38 26.26 -30.59
N GLU A 365 94.99 26.77 -29.42
CA GLU A 365 95.72 27.85 -28.74
C GLU A 365 97.13 27.43 -28.33
N PHE A 366 97.31 26.22 -27.80
CA PHE A 366 98.62 25.67 -27.44
C PHE A 366 99.53 25.57 -28.67
N LEU A 367 99.04 24.96 -29.75
CA LEU A 367 99.76 24.87 -31.03
C LEU A 367 100.01 26.25 -31.66
N GLY A 368 99.11 27.23 -31.47
CA GLY A 368 99.29 28.61 -31.92
C GLY A 368 100.43 29.33 -31.18
N ARG A 369 100.54 29.14 -29.86
CA ARG A 369 101.67 29.65 -29.05
C ARG A 369 102.99 28.98 -29.45
N GLU A 370 102.96 27.68 -29.70
CA GLU A 370 104.12 26.90 -30.17
C GLU A 370 104.58 27.37 -31.57
N ALA A 371 103.65 27.62 -32.49
CA ALA A 371 103.94 28.18 -33.81
C ALA A 371 104.49 29.63 -33.74
N GLN A 372 104.00 30.46 -32.81
CA GLN A 372 104.59 31.78 -32.56
C GLN A 372 106.02 31.68 -32.01
N ARG A 373 106.30 30.73 -31.11
CA ARG A 373 107.65 30.45 -30.58
C ARG A 373 108.63 30.08 -31.70
N LEU A 374 108.21 29.16 -32.59
CA LEU A 374 109.01 28.75 -33.76
C LEU A 374 109.17 29.88 -34.79
N SER A 375 108.16 30.73 -34.97
CA SER A 375 108.23 31.93 -35.82
C SER A 375 109.26 32.95 -35.31
N GLY A 376 109.35 33.14 -33.98
CA GLY A 376 110.38 33.95 -33.35
C GLY A 376 111.79 33.45 -33.64
N GLN A 377 112.04 32.15 -33.46
CA GLN A 377 113.33 31.52 -33.78
C GLN A 377 113.68 31.66 -35.28
N ARG A 378 112.69 31.53 -36.17
CA ARG A 378 112.88 31.72 -37.62
C ARG A 378 113.28 33.15 -38.01
N LYS A 379 112.91 34.17 -37.22
CA LYS A 379 113.36 35.56 -37.44
C LYS A 379 114.80 35.80 -36.98
N GLN A 380 115.28 35.10 -35.96
CA GLN A 380 116.66 35.20 -35.49
C GLN A 380 117.63 34.68 -36.56
N TYR A 381 117.42 33.44 -37.03
CA TYR A 381 118.20 32.85 -38.13
C TYR A 381 118.13 33.64 -39.45
N ALA A 382 117.08 34.45 -39.67
CA ALA A 382 116.99 35.31 -40.85
C ALA A 382 117.92 36.54 -40.77
N SER A 383 118.19 37.06 -39.57
CA SER A 383 119.10 38.19 -39.35
C SER A 383 120.55 37.79 -39.63
N GLU A 384 120.97 36.65 -39.09
CA GLU A 384 122.31 36.06 -39.28
C GLU A 384 122.61 35.79 -40.77
N LEU A 385 121.57 35.45 -41.55
CA LEU A 385 121.65 35.21 -43.00
C LEU A 385 121.70 36.49 -43.87
N GLU A 386 121.47 37.67 -43.30
CA GLU A 386 121.70 38.94 -43.99
C GLU A 386 123.10 39.51 -43.75
N GLU A 387 123.71 39.27 -42.60
CA GLU A 387 125.08 39.71 -42.32
C GLU A 387 126.07 38.98 -43.25
N MET A 388 125.98 37.64 -43.31
CA MET A 388 126.77 36.78 -44.22
C MET A 388 126.66 37.11 -45.72
N LYS A 389 125.70 37.95 -46.14
CA LYS A 389 125.57 38.40 -47.54
C LYS A 389 126.34 39.69 -47.83
N ARG A 390 126.54 40.55 -46.83
CA ARG A 390 127.21 41.86 -47.00
C ARG A 390 128.71 41.71 -47.26
N ASP A 391 129.30 40.60 -46.81
CA ASP A 391 130.71 40.28 -47.04
C ASP A 391 131.02 39.81 -48.47
N VAL A 392 130.02 39.32 -49.23
CA VAL A 392 130.22 38.78 -50.58
C VAL A 392 130.34 39.88 -51.63
N ASP A 393 129.52 40.94 -51.52
CA ASP A 393 129.46 42.03 -52.53
C ASP A 393 130.74 42.90 -52.57
N ILE A 394 131.55 42.88 -51.50
CA ILE A 394 132.80 43.64 -51.39
C ILE A 394 133.89 43.06 -52.31
N LEU A 395 133.87 41.75 -52.60
CA LEU A 395 134.90 41.08 -53.40
C LEU A 395 134.79 41.32 -54.90
N ILE A 396 133.60 41.68 -55.42
CA ILE A 396 133.34 41.79 -56.86
C ILE A 396 133.92 43.09 -57.46
N ASN A 397 134.06 44.17 -56.67
CA ASN A 397 134.53 45.48 -57.15
C ASN A 397 136.03 45.56 -57.47
N ASN A 398 136.82 44.52 -57.15
CA ASN A 398 138.27 44.53 -57.33
C ASN A 398 138.78 43.90 -58.65
N PHE A 399 137.89 43.37 -59.51
CA PHE A 399 138.29 42.57 -60.69
C PHE A 399 138.22 43.30 -62.05
N LEU A 400 137.70 44.53 -62.13
CA LEU A 400 137.43 45.23 -63.39
C LEU A 400 138.35 46.45 -63.62
N LYS A 401 139.67 46.24 -63.74
CA LYS A 401 140.65 47.31 -63.99
C LYS A 401 141.84 47.01 -64.94
N GLU A 402 141.82 45.93 -65.73
CA GLU A 402 142.90 45.64 -66.70
C GLU A 402 142.38 45.25 -68.10
N GLU A 403 142.51 46.14 -69.10
CA GLU A 403 142.70 45.84 -70.54
C GLU A 403 142.80 47.14 -71.40
N ILE A 404 143.98 47.48 -71.96
CA ILE A 404 144.17 48.55 -72.99
C ILE A 404 145.33 48.20 -73.95
N ALA A 405 145.17 48.40 -75.27
CA ALA A 405 146.15 48.10 -76.33
C ALA A 405 146.22 49.17 -77.47
N GLU A 406 147.03 48.94 -78.52
CA GLU A 406 147.45 49.97 -79.52
C GLU A 406 147.39 49.53 -81.02
N LYS A 407 148.14 50.20 -81.92
CA LYS A 407 147.86 50.37 -83.38
C LYS A 407 149.14 50.30 -84.27
N ARG A 408 149.13 50.94 -85.47
CA ARG A 408 150.27 51.27 -86.41
C ARG A 408 150.72 50.13 -87.34
N CYS A 409 151.46 50.30 -88.46
CA CYS A 409 151.66 51.36 -89.51
C CYS A 409 152.29 50.65 -90.75
N VAL A 410 152.31 51.10 -92.02
CA VAL A 410 152.02 52.38 -92.73
C VAL A 410 153.21 53.36 -92.92
N LYS A 411 154.04 53.13 -93.96
CA LYS A 411 154.89 54.09 -94.73
C LYS A 411 155.66 53.37 -95.87
N ASP A 412 155.81 54.00 -97.04
CA ASP A 412 157.05 54.10 -97.86
C ASP A 412 156.77 54.54 -99.32
N LYS A 413 157.61 55.46 -99.81
CA LYS A 413 157.52 56.15 -101.13
C LYS A 413 158.82 56.92 -101.34
N GLU A 414 159.51 56.76 -102.49
CA GLU A 414 160.27 57.81 -103.22
C GLU A 414 161.23 57.28 -104.30
N ASN A 415 161.82 56.10 -104.14
CA ASN A 415 163.03 55.71 -104.90
C ASN A 415 162.91 55.46 -106.43
N ILE A 416 161.70 55.47 -107.03
CA ILE A 416 161.51 55.16 -108.46
C ILE A 416 160.97 56.36 -109.24
N GLN A 417 161.59 57.53 -109.06
CA GLN A 417 161.35 58.71 -109.92
C GLN A 417 162.37 58.89 -111.05
N SER A 418 163.43 58.07 -111.12
CA SER A 418 164.51 58.19 -112.11
C SER A 418 164.29 57.38 -113.39
N SER A 419 163.64 56.22 -113.33
CA SER A 419 163.29 55.39 -114.51
C SER A 419 162.11 55.91 -115.32
N ILE A 420 161.62 57.11 -115.00
CA ILE A 420 160.40 57.71 -115.54
C ILE A 420 160.56 58.12 -117.02
N GLN A 421 161.61 58.88 -117.35
CA GLN A 421 161.67 59.69 -118.58
C GLN A 421 161.75 58.93 -119.94
N HIS A 422 162.01 57.62 -119.96
CA HIS A 422 161.99 56.86 -121.22
C HIS A 422 160.79 55.92 -121.37
N LEU A 423 160.06 55.66 -120.27
CA LEU A 423 158.77 54.96 -120.32
C LEU A 423 157.60 55.93 -120.45
N GLU A 424 157.77 57.21 -120.09
CA GLU A 424 156.74 58.26 -120.19
C GLU A 424 156.10 58.36 -121.59
N ASP A 425 156.88 58.37 -122.68
CA ASP A 425 156.33 58.53 -124.04
C ASP A 425 155.43 57.36 -124.46
N LEU A 426 155.80 56.12 -124.13
CA LEU A 426 154.99 54.92 -124.39
C LEU A 426 153.84 54.75 -123.39
N LEU A 427 153.98 55.31 -122.18
CA LEU A 427 152.90 55.39 -121.20
C LEU A 427 151.86 56.46 -121.55
N ALA A 428 152.24 57.54 -122.25
CA ALA A 428 151.33 58.62 -122.60
C ALA A 428 150.09 58.14 -123.37
N GLU A 429 150.29 57.33 -124.42
CA GLU A 429 149.21 56.76 -125.24
C GLU A 429 148.30 55.82 -124.44
N ARG A 430 148.87 55.05 -123.50
CA ARG A 430 148.10 54.18 -122.59
C ARG A 430 147.39 54.93 -121.47
N SER A 431 147.96 56.03 -120.99
CA SER A 431 147.37 56.87 -119.94
C SER A 431 146.03 57.47 -120.37
N LEU A 432 145.85 57.77 -121.66
CA LEU A 432 144.61 58.32 -122.19
C LEU A 432 143.45 57.31 -122.10
N GLN A 433 143.74 56.02 -122.33
CA GLN A 433 142.80 54.92 -122.17
C GLN A 433 142.46 54.69 -120.68
N GLU A 434 143.47 54.76 -119.80
CA GLU A 434 143.29 54.59 -118.36
C GLU A 434 142.48 55.74 -117.72
N GLN A 435 142.61 56.97 -118.24
CA GLN A 435 141.83 58.13 -117.79
C GLN A 435 140.33 58.00 -118.09
N ALA A 436 139.93 57.30 -119.15
CA ALA A 436 138.52 57.06 -119.46
C ALA A 436 137.89 56.15 -118.38
N HIS A 437 138.46 54.98 -118.15
CA HIS A 437 137.96 54.03 -117.15
C HIS A 437 138.01 54.58 -115.70
N LYS A 438 138.96 55.46 -115.38
CA LYS A 438 139.00 56.16 -114.08
C LYS A 438 137.80 57.12 -113.87
N ARG A 439 137.20 57.66 -114.94
CA ARG A 439 135.97 58.48 -114.84
C ARG A 439 134.74 57.59 -114.62
N GLU A 440 134.59 56.52 -115.41
CA GLU A 440 133.52 55.53 -115.27
C GLU A 440 133.48 54.93 -113.85
N LEU A 441 134.65 54.55 -113.31
CA LEU A 441 134.78 54.03 -111.94
C LEU A 441 134.44 55.08 -110.87
N SER A 442 134.72 56.37 -111.11
CA SER A 442 134.34 57.46 -110.20
C SER A 442 132.82 57.67 -110.16
N GLU A 443 132.17 57.66 -111.32
CA GLU A 443 130.71 57.80 -111.43
C GLU A 443 129.98 56.62 -110.77
N LEU A 444 130.44 55.39 -111.03
CA LEU A 444 129.93 54.18 -110.37
C LEU A 444 130.15 54.22 -108.85
N ALA A 445 131.29 54.73 -108.37
CA ALA A 445 131.55 54.87 -106.94
C ALA A 445 130.60 55.87 -106.26
N MET A 446 130.38 57.04 -106.87
CA MET A 446 129.41 58.03 -106.37
C MET A 446 127.98 57.47 -106.36
N HIS A 447 127.57 56.79 -107.44
CA HIS A 447 126.23 56.22 -107.55
C HIS A 447 125.99 55.12 -106.50
N ARG A 448 127.00 54.27 -106.24
CA ARG A 448 126.96 53.27 -105.16
C ARG A 448 126.82 53.90 -103.78
N GLU A 449 127.55 54.98 -103.50
CA GLU A 449 127.44 55.65 -102.19
C GLU A 449 126.10 56.38 -102.02
N GLN A 450 125.56 56.98 -103.08
CA GLN A 450 124.23 57.57 -103.06
C GLN A 450 123.14 56.52 -102.76
N ILE A 451 123.16 55.38 -103.43
CA ILE A 451 122.25 54.25 -103.17
C ILE A 451 122.42 53.75 -101.73
N SER A 452 123.66 53.63 -101.23
CA SER A 452 123.93 53.25 -99.83
C SER A 452 123.30 54.24 -98.83
N ARG A 453 123.40 55.55 -99.07
CA ARG A 453 122.79 56.59 -98.24
C ARG A 453 121.26 56.54 -98.28
N GLU A 454 120.68 56.20 -99.44
CA GLU A 454 119.22 56.03 -99.61
C GLU A 454 118.69 54.74 -98.95
N CYS A 455 119.43 53.63 -99.05
CA CYS A 455 119.14 52.40 -98.30
C CYS A 455 119.13 52.65 -96.78
N SER A 456 120.15 53.32 -96.24
CA SER A 456 120.20 53.67 -94.81
C SER A 456 119.02 54.56 -94.37
N ARG A 457 118.63 55.55 -95.19
CA ARG A 457 117.44 56.40 -94.93
C ARG A 457 116.15 55.58 -94.90
N ASN A 458 115.97 54.66 -95.85
CA ASN A 458 114.79 53.79 -95.91
C ASN A 458 114.78 52.75 -94.78
N GLN A 459 115.94 52.20 -94.39
CA GLN A 459 116.08 51.32 -93.23
C GLN A 459 115.70 52.04 -91.92
N GLY A 460 116.11 53.31 -91.76
CA GLY A 460 115.67 54.17 -90.66
C GLY A 460 114.15 54.38 -90.63
N ARG A 461 113.52 54.65 -91.78
CA ARG A 461 112.05 54.76 -91.90
C ARG A 461 111.34 53.45 -91.52
N VAL A 462 111.86 52.30 -91.93
CA VAL A 462 111.30 50.97 -91.56
C VAL A 462 111.45 50.70 -90.05
N LEU A 463 112.54 51.13 -89.42
CA LEU A 463 112.71 51.03 -87.96
C LEU A 463 111.69 51.90 -87.20
N LEU A 464 111.48 53.15 -87.63
CA LEU A 464 110.48 54.04 -87.05
C LEU A 464 109.06 53.44 -87.19
N ALA A 465 108.67 52.99 -88.39
CA ALA A 465 107.38 52.37 -88.63
C ALA A 465 107.15 51.09 -87.78
N LYS A 466 108.20 50.26 -87.59
CA LYS A 466 108.13 49.10 -86.70
C LYS A 466 107.98 49.47 -85.23
N ASN A 467 108.55 50.59 -84.79
CA ASN A 467 108.39 51.08 -83.42
C ASN A 467 107.00 51.70 -83.20
N GLU A 468 106.48 52.47 -84.15
CA GLU A 468 105.08 52.94 -84.14
C GLU A 468 104.07 51.79 -84.11
N LEU A 469 104.31 50.73 -84.89
CA LEU A 469 103.48 49.54 -84.89
C LEU A 469 103.44 48.90 -83.49
N LYS A 470 104.60 48.66 -82.88
CA LYS A 470 104.70 48.13 -81.50
C LYS A 470 103.95 48.99 -80.47
N VAL A 471 104.05 50.33 -80.58
CA VAL A 471 103.32 51.25 -79.70
C VAL A 471 101.80 51.11 -79.90
N LYS A 472 101.32 51.05 -81.15
CA LYS A 472 99.90 50.80 -81.47
C LYS A 472 99.43 49.42 -81.02
N GLU A 473 100.27 48.39 -81.09
CA GLU A 473 100.00 47.04 -80.56
C GLU A 473 99.91 46.99 -79.03
N VAL A 474 100.66 47.82 -78.30
CA VAL A 474 100.49 48.01 -76.84
C VAL A 474 99.14 48.65 -76.55
N ILE A 475 98.84 49.78 -77.21
CA ILE A 475 97.58 50.52 -77.02
C ILE A 475 96.36 49.64 -77.35
N LEU A 476 96.41 48.85 -78.44
CA LEU A 476 95.34 47.91 -78.79
C LEU A 476 95.15 46.78 -77.78
N ARG A 477 96.21 46.33 -77.10
CA ARG A 477 96.09 45.35 -76.00
C ARG A 477 95.49 45.96 -74.74
N GLU A 478 95.85 47.20 -74.40
CA GLU A 478 95.23 47.93 -73.28
C GLU A 478 93.76 48.22 -73.53
N LEU A 479 93.38 48.63 -74.75
CA LEU A 479 91.99 48.87 -75.12
C LEU A 479 91.15 47.59 -75.11
N ARG A 480 91.68 46.46 -75.58
CA ARG A 480 91.03 45.14 -75.44
C ARG A 480 90.87 44.73 -73.97
N LYS A 481 91.92 44.86 -73.15
CA LYS A 481 91.84 44.56 -71.72
C LYS A 481 90.78 45.42 -71.01
N ARG A 482 90.69 46.72 -71.33
CA ARG A 482 89.63 47.61 -70.83
C ARG A 482 88.23 47.22 -71.31
N HIS A 483 88.10 46.80 -72.57
CA HIS A 483 86.83 46.28 -73.10
C HIS A 483 86.37 45.06 -72.30
N ASP A 484 87.26 44.10 -72.08
CA ASP A 484 86.93 42.84 -71.39
C ASP A 484 86.68 43.07 -69.89
N GLU A 485 87.40 43.99 -69.25
CA GLU A 485 87.11 44.49 -67.89
C GLU A 485 85.73 45.16 -67.79
N MET A 486 85.31 45.91 -68.81
CA MET A 486 84.01 46.58 -68.81
C MET A 486 82.87 45.61 -69.16
N GLN A 487 83.12 44.63 -70.03
CA GLN A 487 82.13 43.59 -70.36
C GLN A 487 81.92 42.61 -69.19
N THR A 488 82.98 42.22 -68.47
CA THR A 488 82.84 41.40 -67.25
C THR A 488 82.12 42.14 -66.11
N ARG A 489 82.33 43.47 -65.99
CA ARG A 489 81.52 44.32 -65.11
C ARG A 489 80.06 44.38 -65.56
N LEU A 490 79.79 44.52 -66.86
CA LEU A 490 78.42 44.56 -67.39
C LEU A 490 77.67 43.24 -67.13
N THR A 491 78.30 42.09 -67.37
CA THR A 491 77.67 40.78 -67.09
C THR A 491 77.43 40.59 -65.59
N SER A 492 78.35 41.01 -64.72
CA SER A 492 78.17 40.98 -63.27
C SER A 492 77.01 41.87 -62.79
N LEU A 493 76.87 43.08 -63.35
CA LEU A 493 75.75 43.98 -63.08
C LEU A 493 74.41 43.40 -63.59
N MET A 494 74.40 42.77 -64.77
CA MET A 494 73.22 42.08 -65.30
C MET A 494 72.81 40.89 -64.43
N GLU A 495 73.77 40.09 -63.94
CA GLU A 495 73.50 38.97 -63.04
C GLU A 495 72.93 39.45 -61.70
N MET A 496 73.53 40.48 -61.08
CA MET A 496 72.98 41.10 -59.87
C MET A 496 71.57 41.65 -60.09
N PHE A 497 71.29 42.28 -61.24
CA PHE A 497 69.94 42.74 -61.57
C PHE A 497 68.94 41.59 -61.71
N GLN A 498 69.32 40.46 -62.33
CA GLN A 498 68.46 39.28 -62.40
C GLN A 498 68.28 38.62 -61.02
N ASN A 499 69.27 38.68 -60.13
CA ASN A 499 69.15 38.20 -58.75
C ASN A 499 68.13 39.06 -57.98
N VAL A 500 68.29 40.38 -57.98
CA VAL A 500 67.32 41.32 -57.36
C VAL A 500 65.92 41.19 -57.97
N LYS A 501 65.82 40.92 -59.29
CA LYS A 501 64.53 40.65 -59.94
C LYS A 501 63.90 39.34 -59.44
N ARG A 502 64.67 38.25 -59.32
CA ARG A 502 64.21 36.97 -58.75
C ARG A 502 63.78 37.13 -57.29
N GLU A 503 64.57 37.82 -56.48
CA GLU A 503 64.23 38.13 -55.08
C GLU A 503 62.95 38.96 -54.97
N ARG A 504 62.79 40.02 -55.78
CA ARG A 504 61.56 40.82 -55.82
C ARG A 504 60.34 39.96 -56.16
N SER A 505 60.43 39.08 -57.16
CA SER A 505 59.35 38.15 -57.51
C SER A 505 59.07 37.14 -56.40
N GLN A 506 60.10 36.59 -55.76
CA GLN A 506 59.95 35.67 -54.63
C GLN A 506 59.29 36.36 -53.42
N LYS A 507 59.66 37.62 -53.13
CA LYS A 507 59.06 38.42 -52.06
C LYS A 507 57.61 38.80 -52.38
N ALA A 508 57.29 39.14 -53.62
CA ALA A 508 55.91 39.35 -54.05
C ALA A 508 55.04 38.09 -53.85
N ALA A 509 55.53 36.90 -54.23
CA ALA A 509 54.85 35.64 -54.00
C ALA A 509 54.70 35.30 -52.49
N GLN A 510 55.74 35.57 -51.68
CA GLN A 510 55.67 35.42 -50.22
C GLN A 510 54.63 36.37 -49.59
N ILE A 511 54.54 37.62 -50.05
CA ILE A 511 53.54 38.60 -49.60
C ILE A 511 52.13 38.17 -50.02
N GLN A 512 51.93 37.71 -51.26
CA GLN A 512 50.63 37.21 -51.71
C GLN A 512 50.17 35.98 -50.91
N SER A 513 51.07 35.02 -50.66
CA SER A 513 50.81 33.85 -49.81
C SER A 513 50.51 34.23 -48.35
N ALA A 514 51.16 35.28 -47.82
CA ALA A 514 50.88 35.78 -46.47
C ALA A 514 49.53 36.51 -46.39
N SER A 515 49.19 37.29 -47.42
CA SER A 515 47.90 37.99 -47.55
C SER A 515 46.74 37.00 -47.64
N GLN A 516 46.87 35.96 -48.47
CA GLN A 516 45.86 34.89 -48.57
C GLN A 516 45.65 34.19 -47.22
N ARG A 517 46.72 33.76 -46.55
CA ARG A 517 46.64 33.15 -45.21
C ARG A 517 46.07 34.09 -44.15
N MET A 518 46.21 35.41 -44.33
CA MET A 518 45.56 36.40 -43.47
C MET A 518 44.05 36.45 -43.70
N SER A 519 43.58 36.38 -44.94
CA SER A 519 42.14 36.27 -45.28
C SER A 519 41.54 34.98 -44.73
N GLU A 520 42.19 33.83 -44.99
CA GLU A 520 41.79 32.51 -44.48
C GLU A 520 41.71 32.50 -42.93
N MET A 521 42.59 33.22 -42.24
CA MET A 521 42.55 33.35 -40.78
C MET A 521 41.43 34.30 -40.33
N GLN A 522 41.16 35.40 -41.04
CA GLN A 522 40.05 36.31 -40.75
C GLN A 522 38.68 35.63 -40.96
N GLU A 523 38.56 34.74 -41.95
CA GLU A 523 37.37 33.91 -42.15
C GLU A 523 37.19 32.89 -41.02
N LYS A 524 38.27 32.22 -40.59
CA LYS A 524 38.24 31.33 -39.41
C LYS A 524 37.87 32.06 -38.12
N ILE A 525 38.38 33.28 -37.92
CA ILE A 525 38.00 34.12 -36.77
C ILE A 525 36.49 34.40 -36.79
N LYS A 526 35.92 34.82 -37.93
CA LYS A 526 34.46 35.03 -38.07
C LYS A 526 33.64 33.77 -37.82
N ILE A 527 34.12 32.60 -38.23
CA ILE A 527 33.44 31.32 -37.93
C ILE A 527 33.44 31.06 -36.42
N LEU A 528 34.60 31.19 -35.77
CA LEU A 528 34.74 31.00 -34.31
C LEU A 528 33.96 32.06 -33.50
N GLU A 529 33.84 33.29 -34.00
CA GLU A 529 33.00 34.34 -33.41
C GLU A 529 31.50 33.96 -33.46
N ASN A 530 31.03 33.46 -34.62
CA ASN A 530 29.66 32.94 -34.77
C ASN A 530 29.39 31.72 -33.88
N GLU A 531 30.33 30.77 -33.81
CA GLU A 531 30.24 29.61 -32.91
C GLU A 531 30.21 30.03 -31.43
N LEU A 532 31.05 30.99 -31.02
CA LEU A 532 31.01 31.55 -29.67
C LEU A 532 29.68 32.25 -29.37
N GLU A 533 29.06 32.93 -30.33
CA GLU A 533 27.72 33.48 -30.15
C GLU A 533 26.65 32.39 -30.00
N VAL A 534 26.68 31.33 -30.82
CA VAL A 534 25.75 30.19 -30.68
C VAL A 534 25.91 29.53 -29.32
N LEU A 535 27.14 29.24 -28.89
CA LEU A 535 27.43 28.64 -27.59
C LEU A 535 27.02 29.54 -26.41
N ARG A 536 27.16 30.87 -26.52
CA ARG A 536 26.66 31.83 -25.53
C ARG A 536 25.13 31.83 -25.44
N ARG A 537 24.44 31.78 -26.58
CA ARG A 537 22.96 31.67 -26.62
C ARG A 537 22.49 30.34 -26.03
N GLU A 538 23.15 29.24 -26.36
CA GLU A 538 22.88 27.93 -25.75
C GLU A 538 23.10 27.91 -24.24
N SER A 539 24.19 28.52 -23.75
CA SER A 539 24.44 28.63 -22.30
C SER A 539 23.31 29.39 -21.62
N LEU A 540 22.92 30.56 -22.13
CA LEU A 540 21.82 31.36 -21.59
C LEU A 540 20.49 30.60 -21.56
N ILE A 541 20.19 29.82 -22.60
CA ILE A 541 19.01 28.94 -22.62
C ILE A 541 19.13 27.87 -21.53
N LYS A 542 20.23 27.12 -21.48
CA LYS A 542 20.49 26.07 -20.47
C LYS A 542 20.46 26.61 -19.03
N ASP A 543 20.99 27.81 -18.79
CA ASP A 543 20.92 28.51 -17.51
C ASP A 543 19.48 28.91 -17.14
N SER A 544 18.67 29.34 -18.11
CA SER A 544 17.25 29.64 -17.90
C SER A 544 16.44 28.38 -17.58
N GLU A 545 16.74 27.25 -18.25
CA GLU A 545 16.09 25.97 -18.00
C GLU A 545 16.51 25.35 -16.67
N LEU A 546 17.79 25.43 -16.32
CA LEU A 546 18.31 25.04 -15.01
C LEU A 546 17.66 25.88 -13.90
N SER A 547 17.44 27.18 -14.15
CA SER A 547 16.74 28.07 -13.22
C SER A 547 15.26 27.71 -13.07
N ARG A 548 14.57 27.34 -14.17
CA ARG A 548 13.22 26.77 -14.14
C ARG A 548 13.17 25.47 -13.32
N LYS A 549 14.04 24.50 -13.62
CA LYS A 549 14.08 23.21 -12.90
C LYS A 549 14.45 23.35 -11.42
N LYS A 550 15.24 24.37 -11.06
CA LYS A 550 15.51 24.73 -9.64
C LYS A 550 14.24 25.24 -8.93
N ARG A 551 13.37 26.01 -9.60
CA ARG A 551 12.06 26.44 -9.05
C ARG A 551 11.10 25.28 -8.90
N GLU A 552 10.90 24.49 -9.95
CA GLU A 552 10.06 23.28 -9.92
C GLU A 552 10.50 22.32 -8.78
N SER A 553 11.80 22.10 -8.61
CA SER A 553 12.35 21.28 -7.53
C SER A 553 12.20 21.90 -6.13
N HIS A 554 12.09 23.23 -6.02
CA HIS A 554 11.80 23.92 -4.76
C HIS A 554 10.31 23.83 -4.41
N GLU A 555 9.44 24.05 -5.39
CA GLU A 555 7.99 23.94 -5.28
C GLU A 555 7.58 22.50 -4.90
N LEU A 556 8.12 21.49 -5.59
CA LEU A 556 7.93 20.06 -5.26
C LEU A 556 8.45 19.72 -3.84
N ARG A 557 9.56 20.33 -3.40
CA ARG A 557 10.03 20.17 -2.01
C ARG A 557 9.09 20.83 -1.00
N GLN A 558 8.43 21.91 -1.36
CA GLN A 558 7.48 22.60 -0.50
C GLN A 558 6.14 21.85 -0.43
N THR A 559 5.61 21.34 -1.54
CA THR A 559 4.42 20.47 -1.54
C THR A 559 4.68 19.16 -0.77
N CYS A 560 5.86 18.56 -0.92
CA CYS A 560 6.26 17.39 -0.11
C CYS A 560 6.29 17.67 1.40
N LYS A 561 6.65 18.89 1.85
CA LYS A 561 6.55 19.27 3.27
C LYS A 561 5.10 19.39 3.72
N ASN A 562 4.26 20.05 2.92
CA ASN A 562 2.84 20.22 3.23
C ASN A 562 2.15 18.85 3.33
N LEU A 563 2.34 17.97 2.33
CA LEU A 563 1.83 16.59 2.34
C LEU A 563 2.33 15.76 3.53
N ARG A 564 3.56 15.98 4.03
CA ARG A 564 4.03 15.36 5.29
C ARG A 564 3.30 15.92 6.51
N VAL A 565 3.06 17.22 6.58
CA VAL A 565 2.28 17.85 7.66
C VAL A 565 0.83 17.34 7.65
N ASP A 566 0.21 17.25 6.49
CA ASP A 566 -1.18 16.81 6.36
C ASP A 566 -1.33 15.30 6.58
N LYS A 567 -0.38 14.47 6.12
CA LYS A 567 -0.27 13.05 6.52
C LYS A 567 -0.18 12.90 8.04
N ASN A 568 0.57 13.78 8.72
CA ASN A 568 0.68 13.77 10.18
C ASN A 568 -0.62 14.24 10.88
N LYS A 569 -1.37 15.20 10.30
CA LYS A 569 -2.71 15.58 10.79
C LYS A 569 -3.70 14.40 10.65
N CYS A 570 -3.75 13.77 9.48
CA CYS A 570 -4.61 12.63 9.22
C CYS A 570 -4.27 11.43 10.12
N LYS A 571 -2.97 11.17 10.36
CA LYS A 571 -2.56 10.16 11.33
C LYS A 571 -3.09 10.47 12.74
N LYS A 572 -2.96 11.70 13.24
CA LYS A 572 -3.51 12.08 14.56
C LYS A 572 -5.01 11.85 14.65
N LYS A 573 -5.79 12.27 13.64
CA LYS A 573 -7.24 12.00 13.57
C LYS A 573 -7.56 10.51 13.62
N LEU A 574 -6.75 9.67 12.97
CA LEU A 574 -6.91 8.21 12.97
C LEU A 574 -6.52 7.57 14.32
N ASP A 575 -5.42 8.03 14.94
CA ASP A 575 -5.02 7.61 16.29
C ASP A 575 -6.09 8.01 17.34
N GLU A 576 -6.68 9.20 17.21
CA GLU A 576 -7.81 9.71 18.00
C GLU A 576 -9.08 8.86 17.81
N ALA A 577 -9.48 8.58 16.57
CA ALA A 577 -10.62 7.73 16.26
C ALA A 577 -10.44 6.28 16.79
N ALA A 578 -9.24 5.71 16.65
CA ALA A 578 -8.92 4.38 17.18
C ALA A 578 -8.93 4.32 18.72
N ASN A 579 -8.74 5.46 19.41
CA ASN A 579 -8.93 5.54 20.86
C ASN A 579 -10.43 5.49 21.22
N VAL A 580 -11.26 6.30 20.54
CA VAL A 580 -12.73 6.28 20.71
C VAL A 580 -13.31 4.89 20.41
N GLU A 581 -12.84 4.23 19.35
CA GLU A 581 -13.24 2.87 19.00
C GLU A 581 -12.89 1.86 20.10
N ARG A 582 -11.70 1.98 20.72
CA ARG A 582 -11.30 1.15 21.87
C ARG A 582 -12.17 1.41 23.09
N ASP A 583 -12.56 2.66 23.36
CA ASP A 583 -13.44 2.98 24.48
C ASP A 583 -14.89 2.52 24.25
N LEU A 584 -15.41 2.60 23.02
CA LEU A 584 -16.68 1.98 22.65
C LEU A 584 -16.62 0.45 22.80
N LYS A 585 -15.54 -0.20 22.36
CA LYS A 585 -15.31 -1.65 22.59
C LYS A 585 -15.15 -2.00 24.08
N ASN A 586 -14.72 -1.07 24.93
CA ASN A 586 -14.70 -1.24 26.39
C ASN A 586 -16.10 -1.12 26.99
N GLN A 587 -16.92 -0.18 26.51
CA GLN A 587 -18.32 -0.02 26.92
C GLN A 587 -19.19 -1.20 26.48
N MET A 588 -19.07 -1.65 25.23
CA MET A 588 -19.78 -2.83 24.72
C MET A 588 -19.47 -4.08 25.54
N ARG A 589 -18.22 -4.31 25.93
CA ARG A 589 -17.85 -5.44 26.82
C ARG A 589 -18.49 -5.32 28.20
N LYS A 590 -18.54 -4.12 28.79
CA LYS A 590 -19.24 -3.90 30.07
C LYS A 590 -20.74 -4.18 29.95
N LEU A 591 -21.39 -3.68 28.89
CA LEU A 591 -22.81 -3.91 28.63
C LEU A 591 -23.12 -5.39 28.38
N ASN A 592 -22.29 -6.10 27.60
CA ASN A 592 -22.47 -7.52 27.36
C ASN A 592 -22.33 -8.35 28.66
N ASN A 593 -21.39 -8.00 29.54
CA ASN A 593 -21.26 -8.66 30.84
C ASN A 593 -22.51 -8.43 31.71
N VAL A 594 -23.08 -7.21 31.72
CA VAL A 594 -24.33 -6.92 32.43
C VAL A 594 -25.51 -7.71 31.83
N ILE A 595 -25.61 -7.78 30.49
CA ILE A 595 -26.63 -8.58 29.81
C ILE A 595 -26.54 -10.05 30.26
N THR A 596 -25.36 -10.67 30.18
CA THR A 596 -25.18 -12.07 30.60
C THR A 596 -25.51 -12.29 32.08
N MET A 597 -25.13 -11.37 32.99
CA MET A 597 -25.56 -11.45 34.39
C MET A 597 -27.08 -11.39 34.54
N THR A 598 -27.78 -10.51 33.80
CA THR A 598 -29.25 -10.47 33.84
C THR A 598 -29.92 -11.67 33.16
N GLU A 599 -29.24 -12.31 32.19
CA GLU A 599 -29.70 -13.56 31.56
C GLU A 599 -29.59 -14.73 32.56
N ASP A 600 -28.49 -14.82 33.30
CA ASP A 600 -28.29 -15.79 34.38
C ASP A 600 -29.33 -15.58 35.52
N GLU A 601 -29.52 -14.35 35.99
CA GLU A 601 -30.55 -14.00 36.99
C GLU A 601 -31.98 -14.37 36.51
N MET A 602 -32.29 -14.16 35.23
CA MET A 602 -33.57 -14.59 34.63
C MET A 602 -33.71 -16.11 34.56
N LEU A 603 -32.62 -16.86 34.37
CA LEU A 603 -32.63 -18.33 34.36
C LEU A 603 -32.79 -18.90 35.77
N GLU A 604 -32.16 -18.30 36.78
CA GLU A 604 -32.37 -18.66 38.19
C GLU A 604 -33.81 -18.39 38.62
N LEU A 605 -34.36 -17.23 38.27
CA LEU A 605 -35.76 -16.87 38.59
C LEU A 605 -36.77 -17.81 37.91
N LYS A 606 -36.50 -18.27 36.68
CA LYS A 606 -37.34 -19.28 36.00
C LYS A 606 -37.35 -20.62 36.73
N ARG A 607 -36.17 -21.14 37.11
CA ARG A 607 -36.07 -22.39 37.87
C ARG A 607 -36.80 -22.28 39.21
N ALA A 608 -36.61 -21.18 39.95
CA ALA A 608 -37.30 -20.96 41.21
C ALA A 608 -38.84 -20.87 41.04
N TYR A 609 -39.33 -20.38 39.90
CA TYR A 609 -40.76 -20.41 39.57
C TYR A 609 -41.25 -21.81 39.17
N GLU A 610 -40.47 -22.56 38.39
CA GLU A 610 -40.74 -23.96 38.03
C GLU A 610 -40.82 -24.82 39.29
N ASP A 611 -39.82 -24.76 40.18
CA ASP A 611 -39.80 -25.41 41.50
C ASP A 611 -41.03 -25.03 42.34
N ALA A 612 -41.42 -23.75 42.37
CA ALA A 612 -42.58 -23.27 43.12
C ALA A 612 -43.91 -23.80 42.55
N VAL A 613 -44.01 -23.92 41.22
CA VAL A 613 -45.18 -24.50 40.54
C VAL A 613 -45.26 -26.01 40.79
N GLU A 614 -44.14 -26.74 40.74
CA GLU A 614 -44.10 -28.17 41.06
C GLU A 614 -44.50 -28.42 42.52
N ASN A 615 -43.94 -27.67 43.48
CA ASN A 615 -44.33 -27.77 44.90
C ASN A 615 -45.82 -27.44 45.15
N ARG A 616 -46.36 -26.43 44.45
CA ARG A 616 -47.79 -26.10 44.49
C ARG A 616 -48.66 -27.22 43.90
N ASN A 617 -48.25 -27.82 42.79
CA ASN A 617 -48.98 -28.89 42.14
C ASN A 617 -48.97 -30.17 43.00
N TYR A 618 -47.81 -30.50 43.59
CA TYR A 618 -47.64 -31.62 44.50
C TYR A 618 -48.49 -31.48 45.78
N THR A 619 -48.49 -30.30 46.42
CA THR A 619 -49.39 -30.04 47.56
C THR A 619 -50.86 -30.02 47.16
N GLY A 620 -51.19 -29.59 45.93
CA GLY A 620 -52.52 -29.71 45.35
C GLY A 620 -53.00 -31.16 45.22
N ILE A 621 -52.14 -32.06 44.74
CA ILE A 621 -52.43 -33.51 44.65
C ILE A 621 -52.64 -34.09 46.06
N GLN A 622 -51.74 -33.81 47.01
CA GLN A 622 -51.91 -34.28 48.40
C GLN A 622 -53.20 -33.81 49.06
N LEU A 623 -53.71 -32.61 48.70
CA LEU A 623 -54.99 -32.10 49.20
C LEU A 623 -56.19 -32.83 48.57
N ILE A 624 -56.08 -33.28 47.32
CA ILE A 624 -57.08 -34.14 46.67
C ILE A 624 -57.06 -35.52 47.33
N ASP A 625 -55.89 -36.16 47.46
CA ASP A 625 -55.74 -37.46 48.12
C ASP A 625 -56.34 -37.44 49.55
N ARG A 626 -56.04 -36.39 50.32
CA ARG A 626 -56.61 -36.13 51.66
C ARG A 626 -58.12 -35.94 51.67
N ASN A 627 -58.67 -35.31 50.63
CA ASN A 627 -60.11 -35.10 50.51
C ASN A 627 -60.83 -36.40 50.14
N ASP A 628 -60.23 -37.23 49.29
CA ASP A 628 -60.76 -38.55 48.92
C ASP A 628 -60.66 -39.54 50.10
N GLU A 629 -59.57 -39.51 50.88
CA GLU A 629 -59.48 -40.17 52.20
C GLU A 629 -60.67 -39.79 53.11
N LEU A 630 -61.01 -38.49 53.18
CA LEU A 630 -62.14 -37.99 53.98
C LEU A 630 -63.50 -38.43 53.42
N CYS A 631 -63.70 -38.39 52.10
CA CYS A 631 -64.93 -38.89 51.46
C CYS A 631 -65.20 -40.36 51.81
N ILE A 632 -64.17 -41.22 51.67
CA ILE A 632 -64.25 -42.64 52.03
C ILE A 632 -64.57 -42.82 53.52
N LEU A 633 -64.01 -41.98 54.41
CA LEU A 633 -64.32 -42.01 55.83
C LEU A 633 -65.76 -41.57 56.15
N TYR A 634 -66.30 -40.56 55.47
CA TYR A 634 -67.70 -40.15 55.61
C TYR A 634 -68.67 -41.23 55.13
N GLU A 635 -68.43 -41.85 53.96
CA GLU A 635 -69.24 -42.97 53.47
C GLU A 635 -69.22 -44.15 54.46
N LYS A 636 -68.03 -44.50 54.96
CA LYS A 636 -67.86 -45.55 55.97
C LYS A 636 -68.59 -45.21 57.28
N SER A 637 -68.57 -43.96 57.73
CA SER A 637 -69.32 -43.49 58.90
C SER A 637 -70.83 -43.60 58.68
N ASN A 638 -71.33 -43.19 57.52
CA ASN A 638 -72.75 -43.28 57.16
C ASN A 638 -73.24 -44.75 57.10
N ILE A 639 -72.41 -45.66 56.56
CA ILE A 639 -72.67 -47.10 56.56
C ILE A 639 -72.70 -47.64 58.00
N GLN A 640 -71.73 -47.26 58.85
CA GLN A 640 -71.70 -47.68 60.25
C GLN A 640 -72.89 -47.14 61.05
N GLU A 641 -73.31 -45.89 60.85
CA GLU A 641 -74.55 -45.35 61.43
C GLU A 641 -75.78 -46.14 60.99
N SER A 642 -75.89 -46.52 59.72
CA SER A 642 -76.98 -47.36 59.21
C SER A 642 -76.99 -48.74 59.88
N ILE A 643 -75.83 -49.37 60.03
CA ILE A 643 -75.68 -50.64 60.75
C ILE A 643 -76.08 -50.49 62.23
N ILE A 644 -75.69 -49.41 62.90
CA ILE A 644 -76.06 -49.13 64.31
C ILE A 644 -77.57 -48.90 64.44
N LYS A 645 -78.20 -48.11 63.55
CA LYS A 645 -79.65 -47.86 63.55
C LYS A 645 -80.42 -49.17 63.36
N ASN A 646 -79.99 -50.02 62.43
CA ASN A 646 -80.58 -51.35 62.22
C ASN A 646 -80.34 -52.29 63.42
N GLY A 647 -79.16 -52.28 64.02
CA GLY A 647 -78.83 -53.05 65.23
C GLY A 647 -79.70 -52.66 66.43
N LEU A 648 -79.91 -51.36 66.66
CA LEU A 648 -80.81 -50.84 67.70
C LEU A 648 -82.27 -51.27 67.47
N LEU A 649 -82.75 -51.25 66.22
CA LEU A 649 -84.09 -51.76 65.89
C LEU A 649 -84.24 -53.25 66.18
N MET A 650 -83.20 -54.06 65.93
CA MET A 650 -83.22 -55.49 66.28
C MET A 650 -83.13 -55.73 67.79
N ILE A 651 -82.33 -54.95 68.52
CA ILE A 651 -82.25 -55.00 69.99
C ILE A 651 -83.58 -54.61 70.63
N ASN A 652 -84.27 -53.60 70.10
CA ASN A 652 -85.60 -53.20 70.58
C ASN A 652 -86.62 -54.34 70.37
N LYS A 653 -86.69 -54.92 69.17
CA LYS A 653 -87.55 -56.10 68.89
C LYS A 653 -87.27 -57.27 69.84
N ARG A 654 -86.01 -57.64 70.04
CA ARG A 654 -85.65 -58.70 71.01
C ARG A 654 -85.99 -58.32 72.45
N SER A 655 -85.92 -57.03 72.82
CA SER A 655 -86.33 -56.55 74.14
C SER A 655 -87.86 -56.60 74.32
N GLU A 656 -88.64 -56.36 73.26
CA GLU A 656 -90.09 -56.51 73.24
C GLU A 656 -90.50 -57.99 73.34
N GLU A 657 -89.84 -58.88 72.59
CA GLU A 657 -89.99 -60.33 72.71
C GLU A 657 -89.67 -60.82 74.13
N ILE A 658 -88.54 -60.39 74.72
CA ILE A 658 -88.16 -60.75 76.10
C ILE A 658 -89.20 -60.24 77.10
N ARG A 659 -89.76 -59.03 76.92
CA ARG A 659 -90.85 -58.52 77.77
C ARG A 659 -92.11 -59.38 77.63
N ALA A 660 -92.52 -59.73 76.41
CA ALA A 660 -93.68 -60.58 76.17
C ALA A 660 -93.51 -61.98 76.79
N LEU A 661 -92.35 -62.61 76.60
CA LEU A 661 -92.00 -63.89 77.22
C LEU A 661 -91.93 -63.79 78.75
N THR A 662 -91.45 -62.67 79.29
CA THR A 662 -91.44 -62.41 80.75
C THR A 662 -92.87 -62.32 81.31
N VAL A 663 -93.78 -61.62 80.62
CA VAL A 663 -95.20 -61.55 81.00
C VAL A 663 -95.82 -62.95 80.97
N GLN A 664 -95.62 -63.72 79.89
CA GLN A 664 -96.09 -65.11 79.80
C GLN A 664 -95.51 -66.02 80.91
N LEU A 665 -94.25 -65.83 81.28
CA LEU A 665 -93.60 -66.54 82.38
C LEU A 665 -94.20 -66.16 83.74
N THR A 666 -94.50 -64.88 83.99
CA THR A 666 -95.20 -64.46 85.21
C THR A 666 -96.66 -64.93 85.27
N ASP A 667 -97.37 -64.99 84.13
CA ASP A 667 -98.73 -65.52 84.08
C ASP A 667 -98.78 -67.03 84.31
N THR A 668 -97.85 -67.79 83.73
CA THR A 668 -97.74 -69.23 83.98
C THR A 668 -97.27 -69.54 85.41
N GLN A 669 -96.37 -68.73 85.99
CA GLN A 669 -96.06 -68.80 87.43
C GLN A 669 -97.30 -68.53 88.29
N ARG A 670 -98.11 -67.52 87.97
CA ARG A 670 -99.38 -67.21 88.66
C ARG A 670 -100.41 -68.35 88.53
N GLN A 671 -100.46 -69.02 87.38
CA GLN A 671 -101.28 -70.22 87.19
C GLN A 671 -100.78 -71.39 88.05
N ILE A 672 -99.47 -71.60 88.14
CA ILE A 672 -98.87 -72.63 89.01
C ILE A 672 -99.17 -72.32 90.49
N GLU A 673 -99.05 -71.07 90.94
CA GLU A 673 -99.45 -70.67 92.30
C GLU A 673 -100.94 -70.92 92.58
N LEU A 674 -101.83 -70.62 91.62
CA LEU A 674 -103.25 -70.91 91.74
C LEU A 674 -103.52 -72.41 91.88
N CYS A 675 -102.91 -73.24 91.02
CA CYS A 675 -103.01 -74.70 91.13
C CYS A 675 -102.45 -75.22 92.46
N GLN A 676 -101.33 -74.68 92.94
CA GLN A 676 -100.75 -75.04 94.25
C GLN A 676 -101.64 -74.64 95.44
N ARG A 677 -102.44 -73.57 95.33
CA ARG A 677 -103.42 -73.16 96.35
C ARG A 677 -104.71 -73.96 96.32
N VAL A 678 -105.07 -74.54 95.16
CA VAL A 678 -106.23 -75.44 95.01
C VAL A 678 -105.90 -76.88 95.40
N LEU A 679 -104.64 -77.31 95.26
CA LEU A 679 -104.20 -78.67 95.57
C LEU A 679 -104.59 -79.17 96.99
N PRO A 680 -104.47 -78.37 98.08
CA PRO A 680 -104.93 -78.78 99.40
C PRO A 680 -106.45 -79.00 99.46
N GLN A 681 -107.23 -78.12 98.81
CA GLN A 681 -108.70 -78.21 98.80
C GLN A 681 -109.19 -79.50 98.12
N VAL A 682 -108.45 -80.01 97.12
CA VAL A 682 -108.72 -81.32 96.52
C VAL A 682 -108.44 -82.44 97.53
N ARG A 683 -107.38 -82.34 98.34
CA ARG A 683 -107.05 -83.32 99.38
C ARG A 683 -108.06 -83.30 100.53
N ASP A 684 -108.53 -82.12 100.93
CA ASP A 684 -109.61 -81.96 101.91
C ASP A 684 -110.89 -82.66 101.41
N MET A 685 -111.23 -82.50 100.11
CA MET A 685 -112.34 -83.20 99.46
C MET A 685 -112.12 -84.72 99.31
N GLU A 686 -110.89 -85.19 99.11
CA GLU A 686 -110.53 -86.62 99.14
C GLU A 686 -110.79 -87.22 100.54
N GLU A 687 -110.38 -86.51 101.60
CA GLU A 687 -110.60 -86.96 102.98
C GLU A 687 -112.07 -86.92 103.39
N ASP A 688 -112.84 -85.91 102.98
CA ASP A 688 -114.28 -85.85 103.24
C ASP A 688 -115.06 -86.88 102.43
N LEU A 689 -114.64 -87.21 101.21
CA LEU A 689 -115.17 -88.36 100.47
C LEU A 689 -114.86 -89.69 101.18
N ALA A 690 -113.65 -89.87 101.71
CA ALA A 690 -113.30 -91.07 102.45
C ALA A 690 -114.15 -91.24 103.73
N LYS A 691 -114.40 -90.15 104.48
CA LYS A 691 -115.32 -90.14 105.63
C LYS A 691 -116.73 -90.53 105.21
N LEU A 692 -117.29 -89.91 104.17
CA LEU A 692 -118.64 -90.22 103.66
C LEU A 692 -118.77 -91.67 103.17
N VAL A 693 -117.73 -92.26 102.59
CA VAL A 693 -117.73 -93.68 102.21
C VAL A 693 -117.74 -94.57 103.45
N GLN A 694 -116.94 -94.25 104.47
CA GLN A 694 -116.87 -95.00 105.72
C GLN A 694 -118.18 -94.94 106.53
N ASP A 695 -118.79 -93.76 106.66
CA ASP A 695 -120.12 -93.58 107.26
C ASP A 695 -121.19 -94.42 106.53
N LEU A 696 -121.10 -94.52 105.20
CA LEU A 696 -122.03 -95.26 104.36
C LEU A 696 -121.82 -96.78 104.42
N GLU A 697 -120.60 -97.24 104.72
CA GLU A 697 -120.33 -98.64 105.06
C GLU A 697 -120.85 -99.00 106.46
N ASP A 698 -120.72 -98.10 107.44
CA ASP A 698 -121.26 -98.25 108.79
C ASP A 698 -122.81 -98.34 108.78
N GLU A 699 -123.49 -97.49 108.03
CA GLU A 699 -124.95 -97.56 107.84
C GLU A 699 -125.40 -98.81 107.07
N ARG A 700 -124.62 -99.28 106.10
CA ARG A 700 -124.88 -100.58 105.45
C ARG A 700 -124.73 -101.76 106.42
N TRP A 701 -123.76 -101.71 107.33
CA TRP A 701 -123.61 -102.72 108.36
C TRP A 701 -124.80 -102.71 109.33
N ARG A 702 -125.25 -101.53 109.79
CA ARG A 702 -126.47 -101.36 110.60
C ARG A 702 -127.71 -101.92 109.91
N ALA A 703 -127.89 -101.62 108.62
CA ALA A 703 -128.97 -102.18 107.81
C ALA A 703 -128.92 -103.71 107.70
N SER A 704 -127.73 -104.29 107.50
CA SER A 704 -127.55 -105.74 107.39
C SER A 704 -127.83 -106.49 108.71
N VAL A 705 -127.47 -105.90 109.86
CA VAL A 705 -127.85 -106.44 111.19
C VAL A 705 -129.39 -106.42 111.34
N LEU A 706 -130.05 -105.32 110.95
CA LEU A 706 -131.52 -105.23 111.00
C LEU A 706 -132.22 -106.19 110.03
N GLU A 707 -131.64 -106.50 108.86
CA GLU A 707 -132.14 -107.57 107.98
C GLU A 707 -131.97 -108.97 108.58
N SER A 708 -130.91 -109.21 109.35
CA SER A 708 -130.72 -110.46 110.10
C SER A 708 -131.79 -110.62 111.19
N ASP A 709 -132.07 -109.58 111.97
CA ASP A 709 -133.12 -109.58 112.99
C ASP A 709 -134.55 -109.70 112.40
N LEU A 710 -134.72 -109.28 111.13
CA LEU A 710 -136.00 -109.39 110.39
C LEU A 710 -136.26 -110.78 109.78
N THR A 711 -135.27 -111.68 109.75
CA THR A 711 -135.38 -112.95 109.00
C THR A 711 -135.55 -114.22 109.85
N ASP A 712 -135.53 -114.12 111.20
CA ASP A 712 -135.81 -115.25 112.09
C ASP A 712 -137.32 -115.66 112.10
N PRO A 713 -137.68 -116.91 111.72
CA PRO A 713 -139.09 -117.33 111.61
C PRO A 713 -139.92 -117.40 112.90
N LEU A 714 -139.35 -117.17 114.09
CA LEU A 714 -139.99 -117.41 115.39
C LEU A 714 -140.58 -116.17 116.12
N ASN A 715 -140.48 -114.96 115.54
CA ASN A 715 -140.95 -113.73 116.18
C ASN A 715 -142.51 -113.60 116.19
N PRO A 716 -143.18 -113.44 117.35
CA PRO A 716 -144.66 -113.48 117.45
C PRO A 716 -145.46 -112.36 116.75
N SER A 717 -144.83 -111.23 116.37
CA SER A 717 -145.53 -110.02 115.90
C SER A 717 -145.93 -110.04 114.41
N ARG A 718 -146.42 -111.18 113.90
CA ARG A 718 -146.52 -111.47 112.47
C ARG A 718 -147.96 -111.37 111.93
N TRP A 719 -148.19 -110.46 110.96
CA TRP A 719 -149.21 -110.46 109.84
C TRP A 719 -150.09 -109.18 109.70
N ARG A 720 -150.04 -108.50 108.51
CA ARG A 720 -151.14 -108.47 107.49
C ARG A 720 -150.93 -107.51 106.28
N LYS A 721 -150.96 -108.10 105.06
CA LYS A 721 -151.56 -107.64 103.77
C LYS A 721 -151.36 -106.21 103.18
N LEU A 722 -150.55 -106.15 102.11
CA LEU A 722 -150.87 -105.75 100.70
C LEU A 722 -151.59 -104.41 100.36
N GLY A 723 -150.95 -103.51 99.55
CA GLY A 723 -151.68 -102.60 98.63
C GLY A 723 -151.00 -101.36 97.98
N LYS A 724 -150.64 -101.46 96.68
CA LYS A 724 -150.72 -100.44 95.56
C LYS A 724 -150.14 -98.98 95.61
N VAL A 725 -149.33 -98.68 94.56
CA VAL A 725 -149.38 -97.53 93.59
C VAL A 725 -148.84 -96.11 93.92
N GLY A 726 -147.91 -95.63 93.05
CA GLY A 726 -147.82 -94.24 92.52
C GLY A 726 -146.80 -93.26 93.15
N THR A 727 -146.24 -92.22 92.48
CA THR A 727 -146.17 -91.87 91.03
C THR A 727 -145.22 -90.65 90.76
N SER A 728 -144.72 -90.45 89.52
CA SER A 728 -144.22 -89.17 88.92
C SER A 728 -142.86 -88.58 89.43
N THR A 729 -142.02 -87.78 88.72
CA THR A 729 -141.68 -87.36 87.30
C THR A 729 -140.43 -86.42 87.41
N ASN A 730 -139.63 -85.94 86.42
CA ASN A 730 -139.49 -85.94 84.94
C ASN A 730 -137.99 -85.59 84.61
N GLY A 731 -137.46 -85.39 83.38
CA GLY A 731 -137.96 -85.62 82.00
C GLY A 731 -137.42 -84.64 80.91
N GLY A 732 -136.40 -85.04 80.12
CA GLY A 732 -136.10 -84.57 78.74
C GLY A 732 -135.28 -83.27 78.51
N SER A 733 -134.84 -82.88 77.28
CA SER A 733 -134.58 -83.66 76.02
C SER A 733 -134.04 -82.82 74.82
N THR A 734 -132.92 -83.24 74.21
CA THR A 734 -132.53 -83.26 72.75
C THR A 734 -132.79 -82.12 71.71
N LYS A 735 -131.81 -81.97 70.76
CA LYS A 735 -131.89 -81.99 69.25
C LYS A 735 -131.71 -80.73 68.33
N LYS A 736 -130.78 -80.88 67.34
CA LYS A 736 -130.80 -80.58 65.86
C LYS A 736 -130.73 -79.15 65.22
N SER A 737 -129.62 -78.93 64.48
CA SER A 737 -129.39 -78.71 63.01
C SER A 737 -130.02 -77.58 62.13
N ASP A 738 -129.22 -77.14 61.13
CA ASP A 738 -129.52 -76.45 59.83
C ASP A 738 -129.94 -74.94 59.88
N GLY A 739 -129.71 -74.01 58.90
CA GLY A 739 -128.97 -73.96 57.61
C GLY A 739 -129.17 -72.60 56.83
N ASN A 740 -128.55 -72.42 55.64
CA ASN A 740 -128.72 -71.32 54.60
C ASN A 740 -128.24 -69.85 54.88
N ALA A 741 -128.08 -68.92 53.91
CA ALA A 741 -127.69 -68.91 52.46
C ALA A 741 -127.62 -67.44 51.88
N ALA A 742 -127.06 -67.26 50.65
CA ALA A 742 -127.14 -66.10 49.70
C ALA A 742 -126.41 -64.76 50.02
N ASP A 743 -125.91 -63.95 49.06
CA ASP A 743 -125.61 -64.10 47.60
C ASP A 743 -124.63 -63.00 47.08
N ASP A 744 -123.83 -63.33 46.03
CA ASP A 744 -123.19 -62.51 44.95
C ASP A 744 -122.29 -61.26 45.25
N ASP A 745 -121.36 -60.80 44.40
CA ASP A 745 -120.87 -61.13 43.02
C ASP A 745 -119.37 -60.66 42.88
N GLY A 746 -118.65 -60.92 41.77
CA GLY A 746 -117.64 -59.93 41.29
C GLY A 746 -116.18 -60.28 40.94
N ALA A 747 -115.81 -61.56 40.70
CA ALA A 747 -114.70 -62.02 39.82
C ALA A 747 -113.21 -61.51 39.88
N ALA A 748 -112.33 -62.43 39.44
CA ALA A 748 -111.01 -62.23 38.77
C ALA A 748 -109.70 -62.13 39.59
N ASP A 749 -108.90 -63.20 39.47
CA ASP A 749 -107.60 -63.43 40.08
C ASP A 749 -106.45 -63.31 39.04
N LYS A 750 -105.27 -62.82 39.44
CA LYS A 750 -103.96 -63.48 39.20
C LYS A 750 -102.76 -62.73 39.79
N ALA A 751 -101.79 -63.51 40.29
CA ALA A 751 -100.63 -63.04 41.04
C ALA A 751 -99.26 -63.14 40.31
N SER A 752 -98.25 -62.52 40.92
CA SER A 752 -96.80 -62.64 40.66
C SER A 752 -96.23 -63.98 41.23
N PRO A 753 -94.93 -64.21 41.55
CA PRO A 753 -93.64 -63.47 41.35
C PRO A 753 -92.67 -64.23 40.40
N SER A 754 -91.51 -63.73 39.95
CA SER A 754 -90.31 -63.13 40.59
C SER A 754 -89.29 -64.13 41.20
N ALA A 755 -88.01 -63.74 41.25
CA ALA A 755 -86.83 -64.63 41.24
C ALA A 755 -86.21 -64.94 42.62
N SER A 756 -85.26 -65.90 42.70
CA SER A 756 -83.89 -65.65 43.25
C SER A 756 -82.93 -66.87 43.35
N VAL A 757 -81.65 -66.61 43.02
CA VAL A 757 -80.39 -66.96 43.74
C VAL A 757 -80.11 -68.41 44.22
N ALA A 758 -79.28 -69.11 43.41
CA ALA A 758 -77.97 -69.74 43.72
C ALA A 758 -77.73 -70.87 44.78
N ALA A 759 -76.59 -71.55 44.52
CA ALA A 759 -75.67 -72.25 45.46
C ALA A 759 -75.86 -73.75 45.84
N ALA A 760 -75.11 -74.59 45.10
CA ALA A 760 -74.12 -75.55 45.61
C ALA A 760 -74.50 -76.88 46.32
N SER A 761 -74.13 -77.98 45.63
CA SER A 761 -73.21 -79.07 46.09
C SER A 761 -73.74 -80.43 46.61
N VAL A 762 -72.85 -81.43 46.50
CA VAL A 762 -72.81 -82.80 47.12
C VAL A 762 -73.66 -83.95 46.52
N ALA A 763 -73.14 -84.50 45.42
CA ALA A 763 -72.67 -85.91 45.26
C ALA A 763 -73.61 -87.16 45.18
N ALA A 764 -73.02 -88.20 44.57
CA ALA A 764 -73.19 -89.66 44.79
C ALA A 764 -74.17 -90.52 43.92
N ALA A 765 -73.63 -90.99 42.78
CA ALA A 765 -73.45 -92.42 42.41
C ALA A 765 -74.63 -93.37 42.08
N ALA A 766 -74.81 -93.65 40.77
CA ALA A 766 -74.94 -94.98 40.13
C ALA A 766 -74.78 -94.78 38.60
N ALA A 767 -73.86 -95.38 37.83
CA ALA A 767 -73.49 -96.79 37.64
C ALA A 767 -74.50 -97.59 36.78
N GLY A 768 -74.32 -97.61 35.45
CA GLY A 768 -75.15 -98.36 34.49
C GLY A 768 -74.64 -98.23 33.05
N ASN A 769 -74.06 -99.31 32.50
CA ASN A 769 -73.35 -99.39 31.21
C ASN A 769 -74.27 -99.77 30.03
N GLU A 770 -74.14 -99.12 28.85
CA GLU A 770 -74.25 -99.75 27.49
C GLU A 770 -74.16 -98.73 26.31
N GLY A 771 -73.43 -99.09 25.24
CA GLY A 771 -73.57 -98.53 23.87
C GLY A 771 -72.84 -97.20 23.53
N PRO A 772 -72.29 -97.03 22.30
CA PRO A 772 -71.68 -95.77 21.85
C PRO A 772 -72.71 -94.79 21.24
N SER A 773 -72.55 -93.49 21.54
CA SER A 773 -73.40 -92.38 21.05
C SER A 773 -72.82 -91.67 19.81
N GLU A 774 -73.63 -90.83 19.18
CA GLU A 774 -73.28 -90.02 17.99
C GLU A 774 -72.09 -89.06 18.22
N GLU A 775 -71.79 -88.73 19.48
CA GLU A 775 -70.71 -87.81 19.89
C GLU A 775 -69.34 -88.20 19.34
N PHE A 776 -69.05 -89.50 19.18
CA PHE A 776 -67.78 -89.97 18.61
C PHE A 776 -67.63 -89.59 17.13
N VAL A 777 -68.72 -89.66 16.35
CA VAL A 777 -68.74 -89.31 14.93
C VAL A 777 -68.62 -87.79 14.76
N GLU A 778 -69.28 -87.01 15.63
CA GLU A 778 -69.10 -85.55 15.67
C GLU A 778 -67.66 -85.16 16.04
N LEU A 779 -67.03 -85.86 16.99
CA LEU A 779 -65.63 -85.62 17.36
C LEU A 779 -64.68 -85.91 16.19
N GLN A 780 -64.90 -87.01 15.46
CA GLN A 780 -64.07 -87.38 14.32
C GLN A 780 -64.22 -86.37 13.16
N SER A 781 -65.44 -85.89 12.90
CA SER A 781 -65.71 -84.80 11.95
C SER A 781 -65.02 -83.49 12.35
N LYS A 782 -65.10 -83.09 13.64
CA LYS A 782 -64.35 -81.95 14.18
C LYS A 782 -62.84 -82.12 14.06
N HIS A 783 -62.30 -83.33 14.24
CA HIS A 783 -60.88 -83.60 14.11
C HIS A 783 -60.39 -83.32 12.67
N GLN A 784 -61.06 -83.91 11.67
CA GLN A 784 -60.72 -83.67 10.25
C GLN A 784 -60.86 -82.20 9.85
N SER A 785 -61.87 -81.50 10.37
CA SER A 785 -62.03 -80.05 10.16
C SER A 785 -60.87 -79.23 10.78
N LEU A 786 -60.33 -79.66 11.92
CA LEU A 786 -59.17 -79.04 12.54
C LEU A 786 -57.86 -79.36 11.80
N GLU A 787 -57.68 -80.60 11.32
CA GLU A 787 -56.53 -80.98 10.49
C GLU A 787 -56.46 -80.17 9.19
N GLN A 788 -57.59 -80.00 8.49
CA GLN A 788 -57.68 -79.16 7.28
C GLN A 788 -57.39 -77.68 7.58
N ARG A 789 -57.79 -77.19 8.77
CA ARG A 789 -57.45 -75.83 9.24
C ARG A 789 -55.96 -75.69 9.60
N VAL A 790 -55.30 -76.74 10.10
CA VAL A 790 -53.85 -76.73 10.34
C VAL A 790 -53.09 -76.74 9.02
N ALA A 791 -53.47 -77.59 8.06
CA ALA A 791 -52.85 -77.63 6.73
C ALA A 791 -52.91 -76.26 6.02
N THR A 792 -54.10 -75.66 5.94
CA THR A 792 -54.29 -74.34 5.31
C THR A 792 -53.67 -73.17 6.08
N VAL A 793 -53.35 -73.33 7.37
CA VAL A 793 -52.53 -72.38 8.13
C VAL A 793 -51.03 -72.57 7.85
N ASN A 794 -50.57 -73.81 7.69
CA ASN A 794 -49.18 -74.12 7.37
C ASN A 794 -48.81 -73.69 5.93
N GLU A 795 -49.70 -73.87 4.95
CA GLU A 795 -49.50 -73.34 3.59
C GLU A 795 -49.31 -71.81 3.62
N ARG A 796 -50.18 -71.10 4.34
CA ARG A 796 -50.08 -69.65 4.58
C ARG A 796 -48.90 -69.21 5.45
N LEU A 797 -48.23 -70.15 6.14
CA LEU A 797 -46.97 -69.90 6.84
C LEU A 797 -45.82 -69.95 5.83
N MET A 798 -45.75 -71.01 5.02
CA MET A 798 -44.75 -71.18 3.95
C MET A 798 -44.77 -70.02 2.95
N GLU A 799 -45.96 -69.55 2.54
CA GLU A 799 -46.11 -68.36 1.70
C GLU A 799 -45.48 -67.11 2.34
N LYS A 800 -45.68 -66.91 3.65
CA LYS A 800 -45.14 -65.75 4.38
C LYS A 800 -43.65 -65.88 4.65
N GLU A 801 -43.14 -67.08 4.85
CA GLU A 801 -41.71 -67.34 5.00
C GLU A 801 -40.97 -67.08 3.68
N LEU A 802 -41.52 -67.52 2.54
CA LEU A 802 -40.97 -67.19 1.21
C LEU A 802 -40.96 -65.68 0.94
N ILE A 803 -42.06 -64.97 1.29
CA ILE A 803 -42.12 -63.51 1.19
C ILE A 803 -41.12 -62.85 2.13
N LEU A 804 -40.89 -63.40 3.34
CA LEU A 804 -39.89 -62.89 4.28
C LEU A 804 -38.46 -63.07 3.73
N GLU A 805 -38.15 -64.20 3.10
CA GLU A 805 -36.87 -64.43 2.43
C GLU A 805 -36.66 -63.44 1.27
N GLU A 806 -37.63 -63.24 0.39
CA GLU A 806 -37.52 -62.27 -0.71
C GLU A 806 -37.40 -60.82 -0.21
N VAL A 807 -38.19 -60.43 0.79
CA VAL A 807 -38.12 -59.10 1.40
C VAL A 807 -36.80 -58.88 2.14
N THR A 808 -36.23 -59.90 2.79
CA THR A 808 -34.91 -59.78 3.44
C THR A 808 -33.76 -59.78 2.43
N GLU A 809 -33.84 -60.55 1.34
CA GLU A 809 -32.95 -60.44 0.18
C GLU A 809 -32.95 -59.02 -0.40
N LEU A 810 -34.13 -58.46 -0.69
CA LEU A 810 -34.30 -57.10 -1.23
C LEU A 810 -33.81 -56.04 -0.24
N SER A 811 -34.13 -56.17 1.05
CA SER A 811 -33.64 -55.28 2.11
C SER A 811 -32.12 -55.32 2.25
N ASN A 812 -31.50 -56.50 2.13
CA ASN A 812 -30.04 -56.66 2.14
C ASN A 812 -29.37 -56.11 0.88
N LYS A 813 -30.01 -56.22 -0.30
CA LYS A 813 -29.56 -55.58 -1.55
C LYS A 813 -29.62 -54.05 -1.43
N LEU A 814 -30.74 -53.50 -0.92
CA LEU A 814 -30.87 -52.06 -0.63
C LEU A 814 -29.84 -51.57 0.38
N ARG A 815 -29.62 -52.30 1.49
CA ARG A 815 -28.60 -51.96 2.51
C ARG A 815 -27.20 -51.91 1.91
N ARG A 816 -26.82 -52.85 1.05
CA ARG A 816 -25.51 -52.85 0.36
C ARG A 816 -25.38 -51.64 -0.58
N GLN A 817 -26.42 -51.31 -1.34
CA GLN A 817 -26.44 -50.10 -2.18
C GLN A 817 -26.36 -48.81 -1.35
N ALA A 818 -27.09 -48.71 -0.25
CA ALA A 818 -27.08 -47.56 0.66
C ALA A 818 -25.71 -47.37 1.36
N LEU A 819 -25.07 -48.47 1.78
CA LEU A 819 -23.72 -48.43 2.36
C LEU A 819 -22.68 -47.96 1.34
N ASN A 820 -22.69 -48.51 0.12
CA ASN A 820 -21.79 -48.09 -0.95
C ASN A 820 -22.02 -46.62 -1.36
N GLY A 821 -23.28 -46.17 -1.37
CA GLY A 821 -23.62 -44.76 -1.60
C GLY A 821 -23.15 -43.85 -0.46
N ARG A 822 -23.18 -44.32 0.80
CA ARG A 822 -22.87 -43.50 1.98
C ARG A 822 -21.47 -42.88 1.93
N ASP A 823 -20.46 -43.63 1.47
CA ASP A 823 -19.09 -43.13 1.47
C ASP A 823 -18.84 -42.13 0.32
N PHE A 824 -19.56 -42.26 -0.81
CA PHE A 824 -19.62 -41.22 -1.84
C PHE A 824 -20.34 -39.96 -1.32
N THR A 825 -21.49 -40.11 -0.66
CA THR A 825 -22.23 -39.00 -0.05
C THR A 825 -21.42 -38.31 1.06
N LEU A 826 -20.61 -39.05 1.82
CA LEU A 826 -19.72 -38.51 2.86
C LEU A 826 -18.52 -37.76 2.24
N ALA A 827 -17.95 -38.27 1.14
CA ALA A 827 -16.93 -37.55 0.37
C ALA A 827 -17.50 -36.25 -0.25
N LEU A 828 -18.73 -36.31 -0.78
CA LEU A 828 -19.45 -35.15 -1.30
C LEU A 828 -19.76 -34.13 -0.20
N ALA A 829 -20.25 -34.57 0.96
CA ALA A 829 -20.51 -33.71 2.12
C ALA A 829 -19.23 -33.02 2.64
N LYS A 830 -18.09 -33.73 2.65
CA LYS A 830 -16.78 -33.12 2.96
C LYS A 830 -16.39 -32.04 1.93
N LYS A 831 -16.58 -32.30 0.62
CA LYS A 831 -16.35 -31.28 -0.42
C LYS A 831 -17.29 -30.09 -0.26
N VAL A 832 -18.59 -30.31 -0.04
CA VAL A 832 -19.58 -29.25 0.21
C VAL A 832 -19.25 -28.42 1.45
N ASN A 833 -18.79 -29.04 2.55
CA ASN A 833 -18.35 -28.31 3.74
C ASN A 833 -17.09 -27.47 3.48
N ASN A 834 -16.13 -27.98 2.71
CA ASN A 834 -14.96 -27.19 2.28
C ASN A 834 -15.40 -26.01 1.41
N TYR A 835 -16.26 -26.23 0.39
CA TYR A 835 -16.81 -25.15 -0.41
C TYR A 835 -17.62 -24.14 0.42
N GLN A 836 -18.39 -24.57 1.42
CA GLN A 836 -19.05 -23.64 2.35
C GLN A 836 -18.07 -22.82 3.20
N PHE A 837 -16.94 -23.41 3.61
CA PHE A 837 -15.88 -22.69 4.33
C PHE A 837 -15.19 -21.67 3.43
N ASP A 838 -14.84 -22.06 2.20
CA ASP A 838 -14.23 -21.17 1.21
C ASP A 838 -15.19 -20.07 0.76
N ILE A 839 -16.47 -20.37 0.55
CA ILE A 839 -17.52 -19.37 0.33
C ILE A 839 -17.60 -18.42 1.52
N LYS A 840 -17.72 -18.92 2.77
CA LYS A 840 -17.74 -18.04 3.97
C LYS A 840 -16.50 -17.15 4.07
N ASN A 841 -15.32 -17.63 3.68
CA ASN A 841 -14.09 -16.84 3.65
C ASN A 841 -14.04 -15.83 2.48
N LYS A 842 -14.53 -16.20 1.29
CA LYS A 842 -14.69 -15.31 0.14
C LYS A 842 -15.74 -14.23 0.41
N THR A 843 -16.89 -14.57 1.00
CA THR A 843 -17.92 -13.63 1.45
C THR A 843 -17.38 -12.69 2.53
N LYS A 844 -16.57 -13.16 3.49
CA LYS A 844 -15.89 -12.27 4.46
C LYS A 844 -14.95 -11.28 3.77
N LYS A 845 -14.13 -11.74 2.81
CA LYS A 845 -13.25 -10.86 2.01
C LYS A 845 -14.05 -9.87 1.17
N MET A 846 -15.12 -10.32 0.52
CA MET A 846 -16.03 -9.50 -0.28
C MET A 846 -16.74 -8.44 0.59
N MET A 847 -17.21 -8.80 1.78
CA MET A 847 -17.79 -7.87 2.75
C MET A 847 -16.76 -6.86 3.27
N ALA A 848 -15.50 -7.25 3.46
CA ALA A 848 -14.43 -6.31 3.76
C ALA A 848 -14.21 -5.31 2.61
N THR A 849 -14.06 -5.78 1.37
CA THR A 849 -13.89 -4.89 0.20
C THR A 849 -15.13 -4.04 -0.09
N LEU A 850 -16.34 -4.53 0.19
CA LEU A 850 -17.58 -3.74 0.11
C LEU A 850 -17.66 -2.69 1.21
N SER A 851 -17.16 -3.00 2.41
CA SER A 851 -17.06 -2.03 3.52
C SER A 851 -16.02 -0.95 3.20
N GLU A 852 -14.86 -1.33 2.67
CA GLU A 852 -13.83 -0.41 2.18
C GLU A 852 -14.37 0.48 1.06
N LEU A 853 -15.03 -0.09 0.05
CA LEU A 853 -15.64 0.65 -1.05
C LEU A 853 -16.73 1.60 -0.55
N SER A 854 -17.58 1.16 0.39
CA SER A 854 -18.61 1.99 1.01
C SER A 854 -18.00 3.14 1.82
N MET A 855 -16.90 2.91 2.55
CA MET A 855 -16.17 3.96 3.27
C MET A 855 -15.53 4.97 2.32
N VAL A 856 -14.97 4.52 1.19
CA VAL A 856 -14.41 5.37 0.14
C VAL A 856 -15.51 6.18 -0.57
N GLN A 857 -16.67 5.58 -0.86
CA GLN A 857 -17.83 6.28 -1.40
C GLN A 857 -18.37 7.33 -0.42
N ALA A 858 -18.53 7.00 0.86
CA ALA A 858 -18.95 7.95 1.89
C ALA A 858 -17.94 9.10 2.03
N SER A 859 -16.64 8.81 1.98
CA SER A 859 -15.56 9.82 1.98
C SER A 859 -15.61 10.71 0.73
N SER A 860 -15.89 10.12 -0.44
CA SER A 860 -16.05 10.86 -1.70
C SER A 860 -17.26 11.79 -1.67
N ILE A 861 -18.38 11.35 -1.09
CA ILE A 861 -19.58 12.17 -0.93
C ILE A 861 -19.32 13.31 0.07
N GLN A 862 -18.64 13.04 1.18
CA GLN A 862 -18.24 14.08 2.14
C GLN A 862 -17.30 15.12 1.51
N LEU A 863 -16.32 14.69 0.71
CA LEU A 863 -15.43 15.59 -0.04
C LEU A 863 -16.18 16.40 -1.11
N GLN A 864 -17.17 15.81 -1.79
CA GLN A 864 -18.04 16.53 -2.73
C GLN A 864 -18.89 17.59 -2.00
N MET A 865 -19.44 17.28 -0.82
CA MET A 865 -20.16 18.24 0.00
C MET A 865 -19.24 19.35 0.55
N GLU A 866 -18.00 19.05 0.93
CA GLU A 866 -17.02 20.04 1.38
C GLU A 866 -16.57 20.95 0.23
N VAL A 867 -16.35 20.40 -0.97
CA VAL A 867 -16.09 21.19 -2.20
C VAL A 867 -17.28 22.10 -2.51
N GLN A 868 -18.51 21.58 -2.51
CA GLN A 868 -19.69 22.36 -2.84
C GLN A 868 -19.95 23.47 -1.80
N GLN A 869 -19.74 23.21 -0.50
CA GLN A 869 -19.78 24.25 0.54
C GLN A 869 -18.70 25.33 0.33
N LEU A 870 -17.49 24.95 -0.10
CA LEU A 870 -16.45 25.90 -0.44
C LEU A 870 -16.81 26.72 -1.68
N GLU A 871 -17.36 26.10 -2.73
CA GLU A 871 -17.87 26.78 -3.93
C GLU A 871 -19.01 27.76 -3.58
N ASP A 872 -19.95 27.37 -2.72
CA ASP A 872 -21.02 28.25 -2.21
C ASP A 872 -20.45 29.45 -1.43
N THR A 873 -19.48 29.22 -0.51
CA THR A 873 -18.85 30.34 0.23
C THR A 873 -18.02 31.26 -0.66
N VAL A 874 -17.37 30.73 -1.69
CA VAL A 874 -16.67 31.54 -2.70
C VAL A 874 -17.66 32.34 -3.53
N SER A 875 -18.80 31.75 -3.90
CA SER A 875 -19.86 32.41 -4.70
C SER A 875 -20.53 33.54 -3.91
N GLU A 876 -20.86 33.32 -2.64
CA GLU A 876 -21.36 34.35 -1.72
C GLU A 876 -20.31 35.45 -1.48
N ALA A 877 -19.03 35.10 -1.39
CA ALA A 877 -17.95 36.09 -1.26
C ALA A 877 -17.80 36.96 -2.52
N HIS A 878 -17.95 36.40 -3.71
CA HIS A 878 -18.00 37.17 -4.97
C HIS A 878 -19.23 38.08 -4.98
N ARG A 879 -20.43 37.54 -4.72
CA ARG A 879 -21.70 38.30 -4.67
C ARG A 879 -21.63 39.49 -3.72
N ARG A 880 -21.02 39.34 -2.54
CA ARG A 880 -20.77 40.44 -1.59
C ARG A 880 -19.80 41.49 -2.14
N THR A 881 -18.72 41.03 -2.78
CA THR A 881 -17.73 41.91 -3.43
C THR A 881 -18.36 42.74 -4.55
N ASP A 882 -19.23 42.15 -5.36
CA ASP A 882 -19.96 42.82 -6.46
C ASP A 882 -20.94 43.88 -5.95
N ILE A 883 -21.48 43.70 -4.73
CA ILE A 883 -22.33 44.67 -4.02
C ILE A 883 -21.49 45.78 -3.33
N GLY A 884 -20.18 45.62 -3.27
CA GLY A 884 -19.25 46.55 -2.61
C GLY A 884 -19.04 46.27 -1.11
N GLU A 885 -19.54 45.15 -0.60
CA GLU A 885 -19.34 44.69 0.77
C GLU A 885 -18.06 43.85 0.90
N ALA A 886 -17.61 43.63 2.14
CA ALA A 886 -16.41 42.83 2.39
C ALA A 886 -16.64 41.34 2.06
N PRO A 887 -15.72 40.65 1.34
CA PRO A 887 -15.96 39.30 0.82
C PRO A 887 -16.30 38.24 1.89
N THR A 888 -15.82 38.41 3.13
CA THR A 888 -16.17 37.55 4.27
C THR A 888 -16.21 38.35 5.57
N ASP A 889 -16.98 37.90 6.55
CA ASP A 889 -17.18 38.62 7.83
C ASP A 889 -15.88 38.82 8.62
N ASN A 890 -14.90 37.93 8.48
CA ASN A 890 -13.56 38.11 9.06
C ASN A 890 -12.78 39.27 8.42
N ILE A 891 -12.99 39.52 7.12
CA ILE A 891 -12.43 40.69 6.44
C ILE A 891 -13.20 41.95 6.84
N ALA A 892 -14.53 41.89 6.96
CA ALA A 892 -15.36 43.00 7.45
C ALA A 892 -14.90 43.47 8.85
N GLN A 893 -14.78 42.54 9.81
CA GLN A 893 -14.30 42.84 11.16
C GLN A 893 -12.85 43.35 11.19
N ARG A 894 -12.01 42.98 10.21
CA ARG A 894 -10.65 43.51 10.11
C ARG A 894 -10.65 44.95 9.59
N LEU A 895 -11.43 45.23 8.54
CA LEU A 895 -11.61 46.58 8.00
C LEU A 895 -12.13 47.53 9.09
N GLU A 896 -13.17 47.11 9.82
CA GLU A 896 -13.73 47.89 10.93
C GLU A 896 -12.71 48.17 12.05
N ARG A 897 -11.84 47.20 12.38
CA ARG A 897 -10.74 47.40 13.35
C ARG A 897 -9.71 48.41 12.84
N GLU A 898 -9.36 48.37 11.55
CA GLU A 898 -8.43 49.33 10.93
C GLU A 898 -9.05 50.73 10.82
N GLU A 899 -10.36 50.86 10.56
CA GLU A 899 -11.10 52.12 10.58
C GLU A 899 -11.21 52.72 11.98
N ARG A 900 -11.63 51.93 12.98
CA ARG A 900 -11.62 52.32 14.40
C ARG A 900 -10.22 52.74 14.85
N SER A 901 -9.15 52.18 14.28
CA SER A 901 -7.77 52.60 14.53
C SER A 901 -7.42 53.94 13.87
N LYS A 902 -7.80 54.14 12.59
CA LYS A 902 -7.63 55.41 11.87
C LYS A 902 -8.37 56.56 12.54
N GLN A 903 -9.61 56.33 12.99
CA GLN A 903 -10.42 57.28 13.75
C GLN A 903 -9.72 57.70 15.05
N ARG A 904 -9.29 56.73 15.88
CA ARG A 904 -8.53 57.01 17.12
C ARG A 904 -7.28 57.85 16.86
N TYR A 905 -6.55 57.56 15.78
CA TYR A 905 -5.36 58.32 15.40
C TYR A 905 -5.71 59.77 15.00
N GLN A 906 -6.81 59.98 14.26
CA GLN A 906 -7.31 61.33 13.92
C GLN A 906 -7.76 62.11 15.16
N THR A 907 -8.51 61.50 16.09
CA THR A 907 -8.92 62.16 17.34
C THR A 907 -7.70 62.57 18.17
N LEU A 908 -6.68 61.70 18.28
CA LEU A 908 -5.44 62.01 19.00
C LEU A 908 -4.67 63.16 18.33
N LEU A 909 -4.74 63.27 17.00
CA LEU A 909 -4.19 64.41 16.26
C LEU A 909 -4.96 65.72 16.53
N GLN A 910 -6.29 65.66 16.66
CA GLN A 910 -7.14 66.81 16.99
C GLN A 910 -6.88 67.29 18.43
N SER A 911 -6.93 66.39 19.42
CA SER A 911 -6.65 66.76 20.82
C SER A 911 -5.21 67.26 21.03
N ARG A 912 -4.25 66.85 20.19
CA ARG A 912 -2.90 67.43 20.19
C ARG A 912 -2.87 68.86 19.64
N ARG A 913 -3.70 69.20 18.65
CA ARG A 913 -3.86 70.59 18.17
C ARG A 913 -4.58 71.45 19.20
N GLU A 914 -5.64 70.94 19.80
CA GLU A 914 -6.40 71.61 20.87
C GLU A 914 -5.51 71.90 22.09
N ALA A 915 -4.74 70.91 22.57
CA ALA A 915 -3.77 71.10 23.65
C ALA A 915 -2.69 72.15 23.30
N SER A 916 -2.26 72.22 22.04
CA SER A 916 -1.31 73.24 21.59
C SER A 916 -1.92 74.66 21.60
N ALA A 917 -3.18 74.80 21.19
CA ALA A 917 -3.89 76.10 21.20
C ALA A 917 -4.25 76.57 22.62
N VAL A 918 -4.47 75.65 23.56
CA VAL A 918 -4.64 75.96 24.99
C VAL A 918 -3.32 76.38 25.64
N ALA A 919 -2.18 75.82 25.21
CA ALA A 919 -0.86 76.17 25.73
C ALA A 919 -0.41 77.61 25.39
N GLU A 920 -0.84 78.17 24.26
CA GLU A 920 -0.49 79.55 23.85
C GLU A 920 -1.20 80.64 24.67
N ASN A 921 -2.24 80.31 25.45
CA ASN A 921 -3.12 81.29 26.12
C ASN A 921 -2.97 81.36 27.66
N LEU A 922 -1.88 80.83 28.22
CA LEU A 922 -1.62 80.82 29.67
C LEU A 922 -0.31 81.56 30.04
N LEU A 923 -0.32 82.89 29.94
CA LEU A 923 0.71 83.73 30.55
C LEU A 923 0.65 83.66 32.08
N THR A 924 1.45 82.79 32.69
CA THR A 924 1.68 82.78 34.14
C THR A 924 2.98 83.49 34.48
N THR A 925 2.88 84.67 35.11
CA THR A 925 4.00 85.57 35.46
C THR A 925 4.71 85.20 36.78
N ALA A 926 4.79 83.90 37.10
CA ALA A 926 5.44 83.41 38.32
C ALA A 926 6.89 82.96 38.04
N GLU A 927 7.84 83.43 38.85
CA GLU A 927 9.25 83.06 38.73
C GLU A 927 9.49 81.58 38.99
N GLN A 928 10.24 80.91 38.11
CA GLN A 928 10.59 79.50 38.27
C GLN A 928 11.65 79.34 39.37
N ARG A 929 11.41 78.43 40.33
CA ARG A 929 12.39 78.08 41.36
C ARG A 929 13.46 77.14 40.78
N PRO A 930 14.77 77.41 40.93
CA PRO A 930 15.82 76.51 40.47
C PRO A 930 15.85 75.20 41.27
N ASN A 931 15.51 74.08 40.62
CA ASN A 931 15.77 72.68 41.00
C ASN A 931 15.19 71.79 39.87
N ALA A 932 15.81 70.68 39.42
CA ALA A 932 17.15 70.16 39.67
C ALA A 932 17.49 69.11 38.57
N TYR A 933 18.74 69.12 38.08
CA TYR A 933 19.43 68.03 37.36
C TYR A 933 18.65 67.16 36.35
N ILE A 934 18.72 67.52 35.07
CA ILE A 934 18.87 66.55 33.96
C ILE A 934 20.04 67.05 33.08
N PRO A 935 21.17 66.32 32.99
CA PRO A 935 22.30 66.73 32.15
C PRO A 935 21.99 66.62 30.66
N GLU A 936 22.54 67.54 29.85
CA GLU A 936 22.44 67.50 28.40
C GLU A 936 23.37 66.42 27.82
N GLY A 937 22.82 65.47 27.05
CA GLY A 937 23.57 64.41 26.39
C GLY A 937 22.67 63.49 25.56
N ASP A 938 23.07 63.20 24.32
CA ASP A 938 22.25 62.47 23.34
C ASP A 938 22.00 60.99 23.72
N LEU A 939 20.76 60.64 24.11
CA LEU A 939 20.16 59.30 23.94
C LEU A 939 18.66 59.26 24.32
N ASN A 940 17.80 59.92 23.53
CA ASN A 940 16.38 60.16 23.82
C ASN A 940 15.42 58.96 23.61
N LEU A 941 15.71 57.77 24.16
CA LEU A 941 14.76 56.64 24.19
C LEU A 941 14.83 55.83 25.50
N PRO A 942 13.79 55.85 26.35
CA PRO A 942 13.65 54.94 27.49
C PRO A 942 13.53 53.48 27.06
N LYS A 943 14.32 52.58 27.67
CA LYS A 943 14.17 51.13 27.48
C LYS A 943 12.92 50.62 28.21
N PRO A 944 12.12 49.72 27.62
CA PRO A 944 10.97 49.11 28.30
C PRO A 944 11.44 48.24 29.48
N TYR A 945 10.62 48.17 30.52
CA TYR A 945 10.88 47.35 31.70
C TYR A 945 11.03 45.86 31.36
N GLY A 946 11.96 45.19 32.06
CA GLY A 946 12.19 43.76 31.91
C GLY A 946 11.03 42.88 32.41
N MET A 947 11.20 41.57 32.29
CA MET A 947 10.15 40.54 32.40
C MET A 947 9.43 40.42 33.76
N HIS A 948 9.80 41.24 34.77
CA HIS A 948 9.15 41.32 36.07
C HIS A 948 8.87 42.79 36.45
N ALA A 949 7.74 43.33 35.95
CA ALA A 949 7.20 44.60 36.42
C ALA A 949 6.25 44.37 37.62
N PRO A 950 6.42 45.09 38.75
CA PRO A 950 5.43 45.08 39.82
C PRO A 950 4.16 45.85 39.42
N PHE A 951 3.10 45.72 40.23
CA PHE A 951 1.79 46.35 40.08
C PHE A 951 0.89 45.86 38.92
N LYS A 952 0.13 44.79 39.19
CA LYS A 952 -1.32 44.80 38.92
C LYS A 952 -2.11 44.26 40.15
N PRO A 953 -3.37 44.68 40.36
CA PRO A 953 -4.07 44.45 41.62
C PRO A 953 -4.80 43.10 41.70
N ASN A 954 -5.16 42.69 42.92
CA ASN A 954 -6.03 41.54 43.16
C ASN A 954 -7.42 41.72 42.55
N MET A 955 -7.94 40.66 41.94
CA MET A 955 -9.37 40.43 41.78
C MET A 955 -9.73 39.13 42.52
N ALA A 956 -10.43 39.27 43.64
CA ALA A 956 -11.00 38.17 44.41
C ALA A 956 -12.53 38.20 44.31
N VAL A 957 -13.20 37.12 44.75
CA VAL A 957 -14.67 36.94 44.72
C VAL A 957 -15.17 36.74 43.28
N GLN A 958 -15.61 35.54 42.83
CA GLN A 958 -16.48 34.54 43.48
C GLN A 958 -16.02 33.09 43.22
N GLY A 959 -16.66 32.11 43.89
CA GLY A 959 -16.61 30.69 43.48
C GLY A 959 -15.99 29.71 44.49
N GLN A 960 -16.70 29.39 45.58
CA GLN A 960 -16.44 28.17 46.35
C GLN A 960 -17.06 26.96 45.64
N VAL A 961 -16.30 25.92 45.30
CA VAL A 961 -16.67 24.49 45.54
C VAL A 961 -15.40 23.63 45.66
N SER A 962 -15.05 23.29 46.90
CA SER A 962 -14.67 21.95 47.39
C SER A 962 -14.02 20.88 46.48
N ARG A 963 -12.81 20.46 46.95
CA ARG A 963 -12.31 19.06 47.07
C ARG A 963 -11.58 18.36 45.89
N TYR A 964 -10.26 18.24 46.09
CA TYR A 964 -9.39 17.07 45.85
C TYR A 964 -9.42 16.30 44.51
N TYR A 965 -8.29 16.32 43.82
CA TYR A 965 -7.53 15.08 43.54
C TYR A 965 -6.02 15.32 43.68
N ARG A 966 -5.25 14.25 43.89
CA ARG A 966 -3.85 14.26 44.36
C ARG A 966 -2.89 14.22 43.16
N LYS A 967 -2.00 15.21 43.00
CA LYS A 967 -0.86 15.09 42.06
C LYS A 967 0.20 14.18 42.67
N THR A 968 0.62 13.17 41.92
CA THR A 968 1.80 12.36 42.22
C THR A 968 3.07 13.13 41.88
N GLN A 969 4.09 13.01 42.74
CA GLN A 969 5.44 13.45 42.42
C GLN A 969 6.09 12.41 41.51
N GLN A 970 6.69 12.83 40.40
CA GLN A 970 7.72 12.00 39.77
C GLN A 970 8.99 12.11 40.59
N LYS A 971 9.68 10.98 40.80
CA LYS A 971 11.07 10.98 41.24
C LYS A 971 11.96 11.28 40.03
N ASP A 972 13.01 12.03 40.27
CA ASP A 972 14.19 12.03 39.41
C ASP A 972 14.85 10.63 39.43
N LEU A 973 15.48 10.26 38.31
CA LEU A 973 16.25 9.02 38.18
C LEU A 973 17.73 9.40 38.06
N ASP A 974 18.48 9.16 39.13
CA ASP A 974 19.94 9.22 39.09
C ASP A 974 20.50 8.13 38.18
N PHE A 975 21.61 8.46 37.52
CA PHE A 975 22.46 7.47 36.85
C PHE A 975 23.32 6.75 37.89
N GLY A 976 23.52 5.44 37.70
CA GLY A 976 24.49 4.63 38.44
C GLY A 976 25.10 3.59 37.51
N ASP A 977 26.42 3.45 37.58
CA ASP A 977 27.18 2.49 36.77
C ASP A 977 27.14 1.08 37.36
N ASP A 978 26.99 0.07 36.49
CA ASP A 978 27.63 -1.26 36.51
C ASP A 978 27.32 -2.01 35.18
#